data_AF-A0AAE4EIQ0-F1
#
_entry.id   AF-A0AAE4EIQ0-F1
#
_cell.length_a   1.000
_cell.length_b   1.000
_cell.length_c   1.000
_cell.angle_alpha   90.00
_cell.angle_beta   90.00
_cell.angle_gamma   90.00
#
_symmetry.space_group_name_H-M   'P 1'
#
loop_
_entity.id
_entity.type
_entity.pdbx_description
1 polymer ?
#
loop_
_entity_poly.entity_id
_entity_poly.type
_entity_poly.pdbx_seq_one_letter_code
_entity_poly.pdbx_strand_id
1 'polypeptide(L)'
;MTKAKLGRLAASALWFQAAAERWRDSETLPASPLAAIEYEVGRLLADSGTTASPTLPLDRKRRIAMRMAAMAVFGGINRFARSGESAAGRCPVGTLPSTAEPDEPGVPVGPDMYSEVLDTALFDAAPGGTVAFRHEQYSEYLAARYVTGRDSVTRAQIRDLLRAGPDGQVPGVFGGVLAWLLALRLELADDLVTANAPLLAQTGVELPSDEVRGLITSALLETARAGDTEPEWGYELSPLVHPALQSTLCRHLAAGLTDAGHLWWVARLTEAARCPGVAESLLAEALTEKWPAWARRQAVAAVAAGGDLATVNALSPLLRLDAERDPDDDLLASAIEALYPRLLSTTALLEVLRPRTNRSLVGAYLVLLTRLPELFAVGDLPEILEWASELTAIAGDGYGLFPERLVDIAWRNRRVYGVLPALARLVARLIAPSSGVRWTHRRKLPWEAAADEERRSLLVLIARNISPENVYDLITFHLAGDDDVDYLLATLPMLPAESWPVLVETLGCVFREPNRVQADAVLMMSEDHPAFAATAGFRGAVNPDSSFSEQRRRTRRRELLKEKEADDQVRRQRDRLTEAIAAADADATEWWTIARALAREGHDRDDLFTQDLTSRSGWKLLDELERETVFKIGFRYLERHQPTTGPEHLDHINDLDVIPDWSGVYFLTTLAAHRPEAVRGLDVEVWRRWASPIVTAWNNDHDDNGRKLRQALLGLAQPPARVALADAALAALPAESDFLPQHATYRSLTPELASRLATRLLRGDHYGPLGVNLVGLLVKEAPATASEFCLRLWETGQAMLADAALRGLAEHDPDLVFKLYDEHKLDAEELANVAPCFEVAALSDPGVGLLARILVDRHPPHQDPPWSERPNGNWEVVRARDRVLGEVVARGFVNVLEDLHKDQHETDRWVLARYLRQARARARDMAFSPVAPAELLQLLGRADARLVGNDEDLQSAVIEALRDLQHTLRRDSHRDVWNLGDVATPQSEDDISDWVRRNLEQRLGGGSVVGRELQVRRLNDKGIGTRADLTIVVSTATQPRRQIMVIVEAKLVNHRELFTAMRAQLAERYLEPMGLRCGIYLVYWVDPAQRPQSWRGVRSDLTVLFGELAEQARGLEPKFRVVPFVLDISRPVS
;
A
#
# COMPACT_ATOMS: atom_id res chain seq x y z
N MET A 1 20.62 -20.02 -18.65
CA MET A 1 20.87 -19.01 -17.59
C MET A 1 21.51 -19.59 -16.34
N THR A 2 20.90 -20.57 -15.66
CA THR A 2 21.45 -21.17 -14.42
C THR A 2 22.86 -21.74 -14.58
N LYS A 3 23.12 -22.51 -15.65
CA LYS A 3 24.48 -23.01 -15.97
C LYS A 3 25.50 -21.91 -16.30
N ALA A 4 25.03 -20.74 -16.75
CA ALA A 4 25.86 -19.59 -17.12
C ALA A 4 26.05 -18.60 -15.95
N LYS A 5 25.59 -18.94 -14.73
CA LYS A 5 25.58 -18.05 -13.55
C LYS A 5 24.79 -16.75 -13.75
N LEU A 6 23.85 -16.71 -14.71
CA LEU A 6 22.96 -15.58 -14.99
C LEU A 6 21.58 -15.75 -14.32
N GLY A 7 21.50 -16.49 -13.21
CA GLY A 7 20.22 -16.74 -12.51
C GLY A 7 19.52 -15.45 -12.07
N ARG A 8 20.29 -14.40 -11.77
CA ARG A 8 19.78 -13.08 -11.38
C ARG A 8 19.03 -12.35 -12.50
N LEU A 9 19.44 -12.53 -13.76
CA LEU A 9 18.71 -12.00 -14.93
C LEU A 9 17.34 -12.67 -15.12
N ALA A 10 17.13 -13.87 -14.59
CA ALA A 10 15.84 -14.56 -14.69
C ALA A 10 14.84 -14.11 -13.60
N ALA A 11 15.28 -13.37 -12.59
CA ALA A 11 14.43 -12.86 -11.51
C ALA A 11 13.59 -11.64 -11.94
N SER A 12 13.94 -11.00 -13.06
CA SER A 12 13.15 -9.95 -13.70
C SER A 12 12.58 -10.46 -15.01
N ALA A 13 11.26 -10.35 -15.18
CA ALA A 13 10.59 -10.73 -16.43
C ALA A 13 11.16 -9.97 -17.64
N LEU A 14 11.53 -8.69 -17.47
CA LEU A 14 12.14 -7.85 -18.49
C LEU A 14 13.50 -8.42 -18.94
N TRP A 15 14.38 -8.70 -17.98
CA TRP A 15 15.72 -9.23 -18.27
C TRP A 15 15.67 -10.65 -18.82
N PHE A 16 14.73 -11.46 -18.34
CA PHE A 16 14.50 -12.80 -18.86
C PHE A 16 14.09 -12.77 -20.33
N GLN A 17 13.14 -11.90 -20.68
CA GLN A 17 12.71 -11.71 -22.06
C GLN A 17 13.86 -11.22 -22.95
N ALA A 18 14.57 -10.16 -22.55
CA ALA A 18 15.69 -9.61 -23.33
C ALA A 18 16.79 -10.66 -23.62
N ALA A 19 17.14 -11.45 -22.62
CA ALA A 19 18.15 -12.49 -22.79
C ALA A 19 17.62 -13.72 -23.56
N ALA A 20 16.33 -14.03 -23.49
CA ALA A 20 15.70 -15.05 -24.33
C ALA A 20 15.65 -14.62 -25.80
N GLU A 21 15.34 -13.35 -26.08
CA GLU A 21 15.36 -12.78 -27.43
C GLU A 21 16.79 -12.73 -28.00
N ARG A 22 17.79 -12.30 -27.21
CA ARG A 22 19.20 -12.35 -27.62
C ARG A 22 19.66 -13.77 -27.95
N TRP A 23 19.26 -14.74 -27.13
CA TRP A 23 19.56 -16.15 -27.39
C TRP A 23 18.92 -16.62 -28.69
N ARG A 24 17.66 -16.25 -28.95
CA ARG A 24 16.96 -16.57 -30.20
C ARG A 24 17.66 -15.97 -31.42
N ASP A 25 18.14 -14.73 -31.32
CA ASP A 25 18.65 -13.98 -32.47
C ASP A 25 20.14 -14.27 -32.75
N SER A 26 20.94 -14.61 -31.72
CA SER A 26 22.41 -14.72 -31.81
C SER A 26 23.01 -16.00 -31.24
N GLU A 27 22.21 -16.87 -30.61
CA GLU A 27 22.68 -18.05 -29.86
C GLU A 27 23.72 -17.73 -28.77
N THR A 28 23.75 -16.49 -28.28
CA THR A 28 24.60 -16.04 -27.17
C THR A 28 23.76 -15.50 -26.03
N LEU A 29 24.22 -15.74 -24.79
CA LEU A 29 23.66 -15.11 -23.59
C LEU A 29 24.45 -13.84 -23.25
N PRO A 30 23.82 -12.82 -22.66
CA PRO A 30 24.54 -11.63 -22.22
C PRO A 30 25.52 -11.96 -21.09
N ALA A 31 26.72 -11.38 -21.14
CA ALA A 31 27.75 -11.60 -20.12
C ALA A 31 27.47 -10.87 -18.79
N SER A 32 26.61 -9.84 -18.83
CA SER A 32 26.21 -9.03 -17.68
C SER A 32 24.84 -8.37 -17.94
N PRO A 33 24.15 -7.87 -16.90
CA PRO A 33 22.97 -7.02 -17.06
C PRO A 33 23.22 -5.78 -17.92
N LEU A 34 24.40 -5.17 -17.80
CA LEU A 34 24.84 -4.08 -18.66
C LEU A 34 24.85 -4.51 -20.14
N ALA A 35 25.42 -5.69 -20.45
CA ALA A 35 25.41 -6.23 -21.81
C ALA A 35 24.01 -6.64 -22.29
N ALA A 36 23.08 -6.95 -21.37
CA ALA A 36 21.69 -7.26 -21.68
C ALA A 36 20.92 -5.97 -22.04
N ILE A 37 21.02 -4.91 -21.24
CA ILE A 37 20.36 -3.64 -21.54
C ILE A 37 20.92 -2.98 -22.80
N GLU A 38 22.24 -3.07 -23.03
CA GLU A 38 22.87 -2.58 -24.27
C GLU A 38 22.31 -3.24 -25.51
N TYR A 39 22.15 -4.56 -25.47
CA TYR A 39 21.58 -5.33 -26.56
C TYR A 39 20.12 -4.95 -26.79
N GLU A 40 19.32 -4.94 -25.72
CA GLU A 40 17.88 -4.69 -25.80
C GLU A 40 17.56 -3.28 -26.28
N VAL A 41 18.23 -2.25 -25.74
CA VAL A 41 18.10 -0.88 -26.23
C VAL A 41 18.52 -0.77 -27.70
N GLY A 42 19.57 -1.47 -28.12
CA GLY A 42 19.97 -1.54 -29.53
C GLY A 42 18.90 -2.13 -30.44
N ARG A 43 18.26 -3.23 -29.99
CA ARG A 43 17.17 -3.91 -30.70
C ARG A 43 15.93 -3.01 -30.81
N LEU A 44 15.51 -2.41 -29.70
CA LEU A 44 14.34 -1.52 -29.63
C LEU A 44 14.50 -0.26 -30.49
N LEU A 45 15.72 0.27 -30.61
CA LEU A 45 16.02 1.40 -31.49
C LEU A 45 16.04 1.02 -32.98
N ALA A 46 16.38 -0.22 -33.30
CA ALA A 46 16.38 -0.73 -34.67
C ALA A 46 14.94 -1.02 -35.16
N ASP A 47 14.07 -1.46 -34.26
CA ASP A 47 12.66 -1.72 -34.52
C ASP A 47 11.87 -0.40 -34.63
N SER A 48 11.69 0.10 -35.85
CA SER A 48 10.97 1.33 -36.16
C SER A 48 9.55 1.01 -36.63
N GLY A 49 8.55 1.77 -36.17
CA GLY A 49 7.15 1.61 -36.57
C GLY A 49 6.93 1.70 -38.09
N THR A 50 5.85 1.07 -38.58
CA THR A 50 5.50 0.84 -40.00
C THR A 50 5.33 2.08 -40.90
N THR A 51 5.61 3.30 -40.42
CA THR A 51 5.16 4.54 -41.08
C THR A 51 6.23 5.39 -41.78
N ALA A 52 7.52 5.03 -41.78
CA ALA A 52 8.51 5.71 -42.64
C ALA A 52 9.77 4.85 -42.89
N SER A 53 10.39 4.99 -44.06
CA SER A 53 11.77 4.49 -44.28
C SER A 53 12.71 5.25 -43.33
N PRO A 54 13.42 4.58 -42.41
CA PRO A 54 14.29 5.26 -41.45
C PRO A 54 15.41 6.03 -42.19
N THR A 55 15.59 7.31 -41.84
CA THR A 55 16.60 8.17 -42.46
C THR A 55 17.87 8.26 -41.62
N LEU A 56 17.78 7.98 -40.32
CA LEU A 56 18.89 8.06 -39.38
C LEU A 56 19.59 6.71 -39.19
N PRO A 57 20.93 6.66 -39.28
CA PRO A 57 21.71 5.50 -38.85
C PRO A 57 21.45 5.14 -37.38
N LEU A 58 21.56 3.85 -37.03
CA LEU A 58 21.28 3.36 -35.68
C LEU A 58 22.14 4.05 -34.60
N ASP A 59 23.41 4.30 -34.88
CA ASP A 59 24.30 5.02 -33.94
C ASP A 59 23.82 6.46 -33.69
N ARG A 60 23.26 7.12 -34.71
CA ARG A 60 22.69 8.46 -34.59
C ARG A 60 21.40 8.44 -33.79
N LYS A 61 20.50 7.47 -34.04
CA LYS A 61 19.30 7.25 -33.22
C LYS A 61 19.66 7.02 -31.76
N ARG A 62 20.70 6.20 -31.50
CA ARG A 62 21.19 5.91 -30.16
C ARG A 62 21.69 7.17 -29.45
N ARG A 63 22.51 8.01 -30.09
CA ARG A 63 22.96 9.29 -29.48
C ARG A 63 21.79 10.20 -29.11
N ILE A 64 20.82 10.34 -30.01
CA ILE A 64 19.63 11.17 -29.77
C ILE A 64 18.77 10.59 -28.64
N ALA A 65 18.61 9.27 -28.59
CA ALA A 65 17.91 8.60 -27.49
C ALA A 65 18.62 8.83 -26.14
N MET A 66 19.96 8.75 -26.10
CA MET A 66 20.75 9.11 -24.90
C MET A 66 20.54 10.57 -24.48
N ARG A 67 20.51 11.50 -25.43
CA ARG A 67 20.23 12.93 -25.19
C ARG A 67 18.82 13.13 -24.61
N MET A 68 17.80 12.53 -25.23
CA MET A 68 16.42 12.61 -24.75
C MET A 68 16.27 11.97 -23.36
N ALA A 69 16.96 10.87 -23.11
CA ALA A 69 16.97 10.21 -21.81
C ALA A 69 17.60 11.09 -20.72
N ALA A 70 18.72 11.76 -21.01
CA ALA A 70 19.32 12.72 -20.08
C ALA A 70 18.40 13.90 -19.78
N MET A 71 17.68 14.41 -20.79
CA MET A 71 16.66 15.46 -20.62
C MET A 71 15.44 14.95 -19.83
N ALA A 72 15.05 13.69 -20.01
CA ALA A 72 13.97 13.06 -19.24
C ALA A 72 14.34 12.95 -17.76
N VAL A 73 15.49 12.34 -17.46
CA VAL A 73 15.94 12.05 -16.09
C VAL A 73 16.33 13.33 -15.35
N PHE A 74 17.29 14.12 -15.87
CA PHE A 74 17.78 15.31 -15.16
C PHE A 74 16.89 16.54 -15.33
N GLY A 75 16.07 16.57 -16.39
CA GLY A 75 15.16 17.68 -16.71
C GLY A 75 13.69 17.43 -16.35
N GLY A 76 13.35 16.27 -15.75
CA GLY A 76 12.00 15.97 -15.30
C GLY A 76 10.96 15.89 -16.42
N ILE A 77 11.40 15.50 -17.63
CA ILE A 77 10.51 15.31 -18.79
C ILE A 77 10.01 13.88 -18.78
N ASN A 78 8.80 13.68 -18.29
CA ASN A 78 8.19 12.34 -18.18
C ASN A 78 7.54 11.90 -19.50
N ARG A 79 7.16 12.84 -20.37
CA ARG A 79 6.45 12.57 -21.63
C ARG A 79 6.87 13.53 -22.73
N PHE A 80 7.03 13.00 -23.95
CA PHE A 80 7.30 13.78 -25.16
C PHE A 80 6.05 13.89 -26.02
N ALA A 81 5.88 15.01 -26.71
CA ALA A 81 4.79 15.22 -27.66
C ALA A 81 5.34 15.59 -29.04
N ARG A 82 4.71 15.12 -30.11
CA ARG A 82 5.09 15.52 -31.48
C ARG A 82 4.74 16.99 -31.77
N SER A 83 3.67 17.50 -31.14
CA SER A 83 3.22 18.89 -31.23
C SER A 83 2.42 19.29 -29.98
N GLY A 84 2.14 20.59 -29.85
CA GLY A 84 1.37 21.17 -28.74
C GLY A 84 2.20 22.08 -27.84
N GLU A 85 1.59 22.54 -26.75
CA GLU A 85 2.23 23.41 -25.75
C GLU A 85 2.99 22.60 -24.69
N SER A 86 4.01 23.24 -24.10
CA SER A 86 4.78 22.66 -22.99
C SER A 86 3.98 22.76 -21.69
N ALA A 87 4.00 21.71 -20.89
CA ALA A 87 3.39 21.67 -19.57
C ALA A 87 4.32 20.93 -18.59
N ALA A 88 4.02 20.93 -17.29
CA ALA A 88 4.80 20.20 -16.30
C ALA A 88 4.96 18.72 -16.69
N GLY A 89 6.20 18.25 -16.82
CA GLY A 89 6.52 16.88 -17.23
C GLY A 89 6.20 16.52 -18.69
N ARG A 90 5.68 17.44 -19.51
CA ARG A 90 5.37 17.24 -20.94
C ARG A 90 6.15 18.21 -21.80
N CYS A 91 6.95 17.67 -22.71
CA CYS A 91 7.79 18.47 -23.62
C CYS A 91 7.50 18.15 -25.10
N PRO A 92 7.01 19.13 -25.89
CA PRO A 92 6.92 19.01 -27.34
C PRO A 92 8.30 18.97 -28.00
N VAL A 93 8.51 18.11 -28.99
CA VAL A 93 9.82 17.98 -29.69
C VAL A 93 10.29 19.27 -30.35
N GLY A 94 9.35 20.15 -30.75
CA GLY A 94 9.68 21.48 -31.31
C GLY A 94 10.29 22.46 -30.30
N THR A 95 10.17 22.18 -29.00
CA THR A 95 10.76 22.99 -27.92
C THR A 95 12.12 22.46 -27.45
N LEU A 96 12.52 21.27 -27.91
CA LEU A 96 13.80 20.67 -27.55
C LEU A 96 14.96 21.41 -28.26
N PRO A 97 16.13 21.55 -27.62
CA PRO A 97 17.25 22.29 -28.20
C PRO A 97 17.76 21.63 -29.49
N SER A 98 17.92 22.44 -30.55
CA SER A 98 18.53 22.01 -31.81
C SER A 98 20.04 22.17 -31.88
N THR A 99 20.69 22.52 -30.76
CA THR A 99 22.14 22.63 -30.65
C THR A 99 22.82 21.30 -30.99
N ALA A 100 23.93 21.39 -31.73
CA ALA A 100 24.77 20.23 -32.03
C ALA A 100 25.34 19.61 -30.73
N GLU A 101 25.78 18.36 -30.82
CA GLU A 101 26.51 17.72 -29.72
C GLU A 101 27.88 18.38 -29.53
N PRO A 102 28.36 18.58 -28.28
CA PRO A 102 29.68 19.16 -28.03
C PRO A 102 30.83 18.38 -28.69
N ASP A 103 30.69 17.06 -28.77
CA ASP A 103 31.62 16.12 -29.42
C ASP A 103 31.44 16.01 -30.94
N GLU A 104 30.36 16.58 -31.50
CA GLU A 104 30.12 16.66 -32.95
C GLU A 104 29.66 18.09 -33.35
N PRO A 105 30.54 19.09 -33.19
CA PRO A 105 30.18 20.47 -33.47
C PRO A 105 29.77 20.64 -34.94
N GLY A 106 28.60 21.23 -35.18
CA GLY A 106 28.10 21.59 -36.51
C GLY A 106 26.95 20.75 -37.07
N VAL A 107 26.55 19.64 -36.42
CA VAL A 107 25.38 18.83 -36.84
C VAL A 107 24.20 19.05 -35.88
N PRO A 108 23.24 19.93 -36.21
CA PRO A 108 22.10 20.20 -35.32
C PRO A 108 21.18 18.99 -35.16
N VAL A 109 20.46 18.92 -34.03
CA VAL A 109 19.46 17.87 -33.75
C VAL A 109 18.06 18.48 -33.86
N GLY A 110 17.44 18.38 -35.03
CA GLY A 110 16.15 19.00 -35.31
C GLY A 110 14.92 18.20 -34.82
N PRO A 111 13.72 18.81 -34.80
CA PRO A 111 12.47 18.16 -34.41
C PRO A 111 12.15 16.86 -35.18
N ASP A 112 12.50 16.78 -36.45
CA ASP A 112 12.27 15.59 -37.29
C ASP A 112 13.10 14.40 -36.78
N MET A 113 14.33 14.66 -36.33
CA MET A 113 15.23 13.63 -35.81
C MET A 113 14.75 13.09 -34.45
N TYR A 114 14.23 13.97 -33.59
CA TYR A 114 13.57 13.54 -32.35
C TYR A 114 12.33 12.70 -32.66
N SER A 115 11.52 13.12 -33.65
CA SER A 115 10.32 12.40 -34.05
C SER A 115 10.63 11.00 -34.57
N GLU A 116 11.68 10.83 -35.38
CA GLU A 116 12.10 9.51 -35.87
C GLU A 116 12.55 8.58 -34.73
N VAL A 117 13.18 9.12 -33.68
CA VAL A 117 13.56 8.33 -32.49
C VAL A 117 12.35 7.96 -31.63
N LEU A 118 11.37 8.86 -31.51
CA LEU A 118 10.10 8.58 -30.84
C LEU A 118 9.25 7.50 -31.55
N ASP A 119 9.50 7.25 -32.83
CA ASP A 119 8.81 6.22 -33.63
C ASP A 119 9.46 4.82 -33.49
N THR A 120 10.47 4.67 -32.64
CA THR A 120 11.09 3.38 -32.33
C THR A 120 10.33 2.64 -31.22
N ALA A 121 10.54 1.32 -31.13
CA ALA A 121 9.99 0.50 -30.05
C ALA A 121 10.61 0.84 -28.66
N LEU A 122 11.51 1.81 -28.55
CA LEU A 122 11.99 2.29 -27.26
C LEU A 122 10.93 3.10 -26.48
N PHE A 123 9.91 3.60 -27.18
CA PHE A 123 8.84 4.43 -26.62
C PHE A 123 7.48 3.74 -26.77
N ASP A 124 6.60 3.99 -25.80
CA ASP A 124 5.20 3.55 -25.83
C ASP A 124 4.24 4.76 -25.75
N ALA A 125 3.01 4.55 -26.20
CA ALA A 125 1.96 5.56 -26.15
C ALA A 125 1.59 5.91 -24.70
N ALA A 126 1.45 7.22 -24.41
CA ALA A 126 1.08 7.75 -23.11
C ALA A 126 -0.16 8.68 -23.22
N PRO A 127 -0.87 8.95 -22.11
CA PRO A 127 -2.09 9.76 -22.14
C PRO A 127 -1.90 11.15 -22.78
N GLY A 128 -2.95 11.67 -23.40
CA GLY A 128 -2.94 13.01 -23.99
C GLY A 128 -2.17 13.15 -25.30
N GLY A 129 -2.04 12.06 -26.07
CA GLY A 129 -1.34 12.05 -27.36
C GLY A 129 0.18 12.22 -27.22
N THR A 130 0.74 11.73 -26.12
CA THR A 130 2.17 11.80 -25.82
C THR A 130 2.80 10.41 -25.92
N VAL A 131 4.12 10.36 -25.86
CA VAL A 131 4.91 9.12 -25.80
C VAL A 131 5.90 9.20 -24.63
N ALA A 132 6.20 8.07 -24.01
CA ALA A 132 7.16 7.96 -22.93
C ALA A 132 8.10 6.78 -23.20
N PHE A 133 9.25 6.75 -22.54
CA PHE A 133 10.11 5.56 -22.58
C PHE A 133 9.30 4.34 -22.12
N ARG A 134 9.43 3.22 -22.84
CA ARG A 134 8.74 1.96 -22.53
C ARG A 134 8.99 1.48 -21.11
N HIS A 135 10.18 1.74 -20.58
CA HIS A 135 10.56 1.38 -19.22
C HIS A 135 11.55 2.39 -18.65
N GLU A 136 11.43 2.71 -17.36
CA GLU A 136 12.25 3.70 -16.65
C GLU A 136 13.75 3.34 -16.69
N GLN A 137 14.08 2.06 -16.49
CA GLN A 137 15.47 1.58 -16.57
C GLN A 137 16.15 1.89 -17.92
N TYR A 138 15.40 1.99 -19.03
CA TYR A 138 15.99 2.37 -20.32
C TYR A 138 16.39 3.84 -20.35
N SER A 139 15.54 4.74 -19.85
CA SER A 139 15.88 6.16 -19.73
C SER A 139 17.03 6.37 -18.75
N GLU A 140 17.04 5.71 -17.59
CA GLU A 140 18.12 5.87 -16.60
C GLU A 140 19.47 5.39 -17.14
N TYR A 141 19.49 4.22 -17.77
CA TYR A 141 20.68 3.68 -18.42
C TYR A 141 21.19 4.60 -19.53
N LEU A 142 20.31 5.02 -20.44
CA LEU A 142 20.68 5.90 -21.56
C LEU A 142 21.16 7.28 -21.08
N ALA A 143 20.56 7.83 -20.01
CA ALA A 143 21.01 9.06 -19.38
C ALA A 143 22.40 8.90 -18.76
N ALA A 144 22.65 7.80 -18.03
CA ALA A 144 23.96 7.51 -17.46
C ALA A 144 25.03 7.32 -18.55
N ARG A 145 24.69 6.63 -19.65
CA ARG A 145 25.58 6.49 -20.83
C ARG A 145 25.86 7.82 -21.51
N TYR A 146 24.87 8.71 -21.60
CA TYR A 146 25.05 10.03 -22.17
C TYR A 146 26.12 10.84 -21.42
N VAL A 147 26.06 10.82 -20.09
CA VAL A 147 26.97 11.58 -19.23
C VAL A 147 28.36 10.92 -19.16
N THR A 148 28.42 9.59 -19.07
CA THR A 148 29.70 8.85 -18.94
C THR A 148 30.42 8.61 -20.24
N GLY A 149 29.72 8.65 -21.39
CA GLY A 149 30.32 8.52 -22.71
C GLY A 149 31.11 9.74 -23.19
N ARG A 150 31.27 10.76 -22.34
CA ARG A 150 31.99 12.01 -22.64
C ARG A 150 33.13 12.23 -21.67
N ASP A 151 34.36 12.23 -22.19
CA ASP A 151 35.56 12.46 -21.39
C ASP A 151 35.64 13.87 -20.80
N SER A 152 34.93 14.84 -21.39
CA SER A 152 34.87 16.23 -20.91
C SER A 152 34.02 16.42 -19.66
N VAL A 153 33.17 15.44 -19.29
CA VAL A 153 32.28 15.55 -18.14
C VAL A 153 32.99 15.17 -16.86
N THR A 154 33.11 16.11 -15.95
CA THR A 154 33.84 15.96 -14.68
C THR A 154 32.98 15.31 -13.59
N ARG A 155 33.63 14.74 -12.57
CA ARG A 155 32.96 14.19 -11.36
C ARG A 155 32.09 15.25 -10.67
N ALA A 156 32.55 16.49 -10.61
CA ALA A 156 31.80 17.60 -10.03
C ALA A 156 30.48 17.87 -10.78
N GLN A 157 30.50 17.86 -12.11
CA GLN A 157 29.28 18.04 -12.92
C GLN A 157 28.28 16.89 -12.73
N ILE A 158 28.75 15.67 -12.54
CA ILE A 158 27.87 14.53 -12.24
C ILE A 158 27.21 14.70 -10.87
N ARG A 159 27.96 15.16 -9.86
CA ARG A 159 27.39 15.51 -8.55
C ARG A 159 26.33 16.61 -8.66
N ASP A 160 26.63 17.67 -9.42
CA ASP A 160 25.69 18.77 -9.68
C ASP A 160 24.41 18.27 -10.37
N LEU A 161 24.53 17.39 -11.38
CA LEU A 161 23.39 16.80 -12.08
C LEU A 161 22.50 15.94 -11.16
N LEU A 162 23.13 15.16 -10.29
CA LEU A 162 22.44 14.35 -9.29
C LEU A 162 21.90 15.16 -8.12
N ARG A 163 22.18 16.48 -8.06
CA ARG A 163 21.85 17.34 -6.92
C ARG A 163 22.34 16.74 -5.60
N ALA A 164 23.52 16.14 -5.62
CA ALA A 164 24.11 15.53 -4.44
C ALA A 164 24.39 16.60 -3.38
N GLY A 165 23.85 16.43 -2.18
CA GLY A 165 24.09 17.32 -1.05
C GLY A 165 25.58 17.37 -0.64
N PRO A 166 25.95 18.26 0.28
CA PRO A 166 27.32 18.32 0.83
C PRO A 166 27.78 16.99 1.45
N ASP A 167 26.85 16.22 1.99
CA ASP A 167 27.03 14.88 2.56
C ASP A 167 27.03 13.75 1.51
N GLY A 168 26.79 14.08 0.24
CA GLY A 168 26.72 13.13 -0.87
C GLY A 168 25.34 12.50 -1.08
N GLN A 169 24.33 12.84 -0.28
CA GLN A 169 22.98 12.28 -0.47
C GLN A 169 22.31 12.80 -1.74
N VAL A 170 21.71 11.90 -2.51
CA VAL A 170 20.97 12.24 -3.74
C VAL A 170 19.46 12.09 -3.53
N PRO A 171 18.62 12.88 -4.22
CA PRO A 171 17.18 12.62 -4.30
C PRO A 171 16.86 11.19 -4.76
N GLY A 172 15.80 10.59 -4.21
CA GLY A 172 15.38 9.23 -4.48
C GLY A 172 15.03 8.99 -5.95
N VAL A 173 14.52 10.02 -6.65
CA VAL A 173 14.26 10.00 -8.10
C VAL A 173 15.50 9.72 -8.95
N PHE A 174 16.71 9.86 -8.39
CA PHE A 174 17.96 9.56 -9.07
C PHE A 174 18.58 8.22 -8.68
N GLY A 175 17.89 7.39 -7.89
CA GLY A 175 18.40 6.10 -7.44
C GLY A 175 18.88 5.22 -8.59
N GLY A 176 18.04 4.95 -9.59
CA GLY A 176 18.39 4.05 -10.69
C GLY A 176 19.47 4.63 -11.62
N VAL A 177 19.41 5.92 -11.96
CA VAL A 177 20.49 6.56 -12.74
C VAL A 177 21.83 6.59 -11.98
N LEU A 178 21.82 6.81 -10.66
CA LEU A 178 23.02 6.73 -9.83
C LEU A 178 23.63 5.32 -9.88
N ALA A 179 22.79 4.28 -9.79
CA ALA A 179 23.26 2.90 -9.90
C ALA A 179 23.91 2.62 -11.27
N TRP A 180 23.34 3.12 -12.37
CA TRP A 180 23.96 3.02 -13.70
C TRP A 180 25.23 3.86 -13.85
N LEU A 181 25.31 5.05 -13.25
CA LEU A 181 26.52 5.88 -13.25
C LEU A 181 27.66 5.18 -12.53
N LEU A 182 27.41 4.59 -11.35
CA LEU A 182 28.38 3.76 -10.63
C LEU A 182 28.78 2.53 -11.45
N ALA A 183 27.84 1.99 -12.23
CA ALA A 183 28.13 0.86 -13.09
C ALA A 183 29.06 1.19 -14.27
N LEU A 184 28.98 2.42 -14.77
CA LEU A 184 29.73 2.87 -15.94
C LEU A 184 31.03 3.59 -15.55
N ARG A 185 31.13 4.16 -14.35
CA ARG A 185 32.29 4.93 -13.87
C ARG A 185 32.52 4.75 -12.36
N LEU A 186 33.33 3.76 -12.00
CA LEU A 186 33.60 3.39 -10.60
C LEU A 186 34.21 4.51 -9.74
N GLU A 187 34.93 5.46 -10.34
CA GLU A 187 35.54 6.63 -9.63
C GLU A 187 34.50 7.52 -8.91
N LEU A 188 33.21 7.35 -9.20
CA LEU A 188 32.12 8.04 -8.51
C LEU A 188 31.76 7.42 -7.15
N ALA A 189 32.41 6.32 -6.76
CA ALA A 189 32.06 5.57 -5.56
C ALA A 189 32.45 6.25 -4.25
N ASP A 190 33.58 6.97 -4.18
CA ASP A 190 34.19 7.35 -2.89
C ASP A 190 33.31 8.25 -2.00
N ASP A 191 32.37 8.99 -2.59
CA ASP A 191 31.54 9.98 -1.90
C ASP A 191 30.02 9.79 -2.09
N LEU A 192 29.58 9.02 -3.09
CA LEU A 192 28.15 8.82 -3.36
C LEU A 192 27.60 7.49 -2.83
N VAL A 193 28.42 6.45 -2.67
CA VAL A 193 27.91 5.12 -2.32
C VAL A 193 27.45 5.06 -0.86
N THR A 194 28.31 5.47 0.08
CA THR A 194 28.03 5.39 1.52
C THR A 194 26.79 6.19 1.91
N ALA A 195 26.67 7.41 1.40
CA ALA A 195 25.55 8.31 1.70
C ALA A 195 24.20 7.81 1.14
N ASN A 196 24.23 6.97 0.09
CA ASN A 196 23.03 6.52 -0.63
C ASN A 196 22.84 5.01 -0.59
N ALA A 197 23.48 4.30 0.34
CA ALA A 197 23.42 2.85 0.40
C ALA A 197 21.99 2.27 0.50
N PRO A 198 21.06 2.83 1.32
CA PRO A 198 19.66 2.41 1.32
C PRO A 198 18.96 2.63 -0.01
N LEU A 199 19.18 3.77 -0.65
CA LEU A 199 18.60 4.09 -1.96
C LEU A 199 19.10 3.12 -3.03
N LEU A 200 20.41 2.86 -3.08
CA LEU A 200 21.04 1.95 -4.04
C LEU A 200 20.53 0.51 -3.88
N ALA A 201 20.32 0.06 -2.64
CA ALA A 201 19.77 -1.27 -2.35
C ALA A 201 18.34 -1.47 -2.91
N GLN A 202 17.56 -0.39 -3.05
CA GLN A 202 16.18 -0.45 -3.56
C GLN A 202 16.09 -0.49 -5.09
N THR A 203 17.12 -0.03 -5.81
CA THR A 203 17.04 0.19 -7.27
C THR A 203 16.85 -1.10 -8.08
N GLY A 204 17.24 -2.25 -7.52
CA GLY A 204 17.28 -3.52 -8.26
C GLY A 204 18.26 -3.54 -9.44
N VAL A 205 19.07 -2.49 -9.62
CA VAL A 205 20.11 -2.43 -10.64
C VAL A 205 21.32 -3.21 -10.14
N GLU A 206 21.74 -4.23 -10.89
CA GLU A 206 22.91 -5.02 -10.52
C GLU A 206 24.19 -4.22 -10.79
N LEU A 207 24.87 -3.87 -9.69
CA LEU A 207 26.11 -3.11 -9.69
C LEU A 207 27.27 -3.99 -10.18
N PRO A 208 28.19 -3.50 -11.02
CA PRO A 208 29.12 -4.37 -11.74
C PRO A 208 30.35 -4.80 -10.93
N SER A 209 30.71 -4.10 -9.86
CA SER A 209 31.92 -4.42 -9.08
C SER A 209 31.59 -4.93 -7.68
N ASP A 210 32.35 -5.94 -7.25
CA ASP A 210 32.32 -6.43 -5.87
C ASP A 210 32.69 -5.34 -4.86
N GLU A 211 33.54 -4.39 -5.26
CA GLU A 211 33.98 -3.26 -4.44
C GLU A 211 32.81 -2.32 -4.09
N VAL A 212 32.00 -1.91 -5.06
CA VAL A 212 30.84 -1.05 -4.82
C VAL A 212 29.78 -1.78 -3.99
N ARG A 213 29.54 -3.07 -4.25
CA ARG A 213 28.66 -3.91 -3.42
C ARG A 213 29.16 -3.99 -1.97
N GLY A 214 30.47 -4.12 -1.79
CA GLY A 214 31.13 -4.10 -0.49
C GLY A 214 30.94 -2.77 0.27
N LEU A 215 31.05 -1.65 -0.43
CA LEU A 215 30.79 -0.33 0.16
C LEU A 215 29.33 -0.16 0.60
N ILE A 216 28.36 -0.53 -0.24
CA ILE A 216 26.93 -0.45 0.10
C ILE A 216 26.60 -1.32 1.31
N THR A 217 27.02 -2.59 1.29
CA THR A 217 26.76 -3.51 2.41
C THR A 217 27.39 -3.03 3.71
N SER A 218 28.62 -2.52 3.66
CA SER A 218 29.28 -1.95 4.84
C SER A 218 28.54 -0.71 5.35
N ALA A 219 28.12 0.18 4.46
CA ALA A 219 27.34 1.37 4.84
C ALA A 219 26.00 0.99 5.47
N LEU A 220 25.23 0.08 4.87
CA LEU A 220 23.97 -0.43 5.44
C LEU A 220 24.17 -1.00 6.84
N LEU A 221 25.21 -1.81 7.03
CA LEU A 221 25.51 -2.42 8.33
C LEU A 221 25.98 -1.40 9.37
N GLU A 222 26.76 -0.38 9.00
CA GLU A 222 27.13 0.70 9.92
C GLU A 222 25.96 1.61 10.28
N THR A 223 25.08 1.93 9.32
CA THR A 223 23.83 2.66 9.60
C THR A 223 22.94 1.84 10.53
N ALA A 224 22.85 0.52 10.32
CA ALA A 224 22.12 -0.37 11.21
C ALA A 224 22.73 -0.47 12.60
N ARG A 225 24.06 -0.52 12.69
CA ARG A 225 24.78 -0.49 13.97
C ARG A 225 24.57 0.82 14.74
N ALA A 226 24.37 1.93 14.05
CA ALA A 226 24.04 3.22 14.64
C ALA A 226 22.57 3.34 15.10
N GLY A 227 21.74 2.32 14.86
CA GLY A 227 20.31 2.34 15.17
C GLY A 227 19.47 3.17 14.19
N ASP A 228 20.03 3.52 13.02
CA ASP A 228 19.41 4.43 12.04
C ASP A 228 18.85 3.70 10.80
N THR A 229 18.51 2.40 10.93
CA THR A 229 17.86 1.64 9.85
C THR A 229 16.74 0.76 10.37
N GLU A 230 15.75 0.52 9.52
CA GLU A 230 14.64 -0.39 9.79
C GLU A 230 14.77 -1.75 9.10
N PRO A 231 14.00 -2.73 9.58
CA PRO A 231 13.64 -3.92 8.82
C PRO A 231 12.84 -3.56 7.58
N GLU A 232 13.40 -3.83 6.41
CA GLU A 232 12.77 -3.55 5.13
C GLU A 232 12.46 -4.86 4.40
N TRP A 233 11.35 -5.48 4.77
CA TRP A 233 10.95 -6.82 4.31
C TRP A 233 10.78 -6.93 2.79
N GLY A 234 10.50 -5.81 2.12
CA GLY A 234 10.34 -5.73 0.67
C GLY A 234 11.64 -5.68 -0.13
N TYR A 235 12.79 -5.49 0.50
CA TYR A 235 14.06 -5.37 -0.24
C TYR A 235 14.52 -6.71 -0.80
N GLU A 236 14.92 -6.69 -2.07
CA GLU A 236 15.65 -7.78 -2.72
C GLU A 236 17.16 -7.47 -2.57
N LEU A 237 17.84 -8.18 -1.66
CA LEU A 237 19.26 -7.95 -1.34
C LEU A 237 20.23 -8.87 -2.09
N SER A 238 19.75 -9.76 -2.96
CA SER A 238 20.61 -10.68 -3.72
C SER A 238 21.60 -9.98 -4.68
N PRO A 239 21.30 -8.80 -5.27
CA PRO A 239 22.27 -7.99 -6.00
C PRO A 239 23.47 -7.53 -5.18
N LEU A 240 23.37 -7.45 -3.85
CA LEU A 240 24.46 -6.99 -2.97
C LEU A 240 25.44 -8.10 -2.57
N VAL A 241 25.13 -9.36 -2.91
CA VAL A 241 25.98 -10.51 -2.56
C VAL A 241 27.28 -10.49 -3.36
N HIS A 242 28.41 -10.46 -2.63
CA HIS A 242 29.78 -10.39 -3.15
C HIS A 242 30.74 -11.22 -2.26
N PRO A 243 31.96 -11.59 -2.73
CA PRO A 243 32.85 -12.52 -2.04
C PRO A 243 33.29 -12.12 -0.62
N ALA A 244 33.41 -10.81 -0.34
CA ALA A 244 33.85 -10.32 0.97
C ALA A 244 32.73 -10.26 2.03
N LEU A 245 31.46 -10.40 1.63
CA LEU A 245 30.29 -10.18 2.49
C LEU A 245 30.31 -11.03 3.77
N GLN A 246 30.67 -12.32 3.66
CA GLN A 246 30.76 -13.21 4.82
C GLN A 246 31.73 -12.68 5.88
N SER A 247 32.90 -12.19 5.46
CA SER A 247 33.90 -11.66 6.39
C SER A 247 33.44 -10.38 7.09
N THR A 248 32.67 -9.54 6.39
CA THR A 248 32.04 -8.34 6.96
C THR A 248 30.99 -8.71 7.99
N LEU A 249 30.08 -9.62 7.67
CA LEU A 249 29.03 -10.08 8.60
C LEU A 249 29.61 -10.73 9.86
N CYS A 250 30.65 -11.57 9.73
CA CYS A 250 31.35 -12.14 10.88
C CYS A 250 31.96 -11.06 11.79
N ARG A 251 32.47 -9.96 11.23
CA ARG A 251 33.05 -8.85 12.01
C ARG A 251 31.99 -8.13 12.84
N HIS A 252 30.81 -7.88 12.27
CA HIS A 252 29.70 -7.25 12.99
C HIS A 252 29.20 -8.12 14.15
N LEU A 253 29.08 -9.44 13.94
CA LEU A 253 28.74 -10.37 15.02
C LEU A 253 29.81 -10.41 16.11
N ALA A 254 31.09 -10.46 15.75
CA ALA A 254 32.20 -10.47 16.71
C ALA A 254 32.32 -9.16 17.51
N ALA A 255 31.96 -8.02 16.90
CA ALA A 255 31.93 -6.73 17.57
C ALA A 255 30.73 -6.56 18.52
N GLY A 256 29.74 -7.45 18.43
CA GLY A 256 28.49 -7.40 19.18
C GLY A 256 27.38 -6.62 18.48
N LEU A 257 26.19 -7.22 18.45
CA LEU A 257 24.98 -6.59 17.91
C LEU A 257 24.42 -5.57 18.91
N THR A 258 24.11 -4.38 18.40
CA THR A 258 23.72 -3.20 19.17
C THR A 258 22.24 -3.22 19.52
N ASP A 259 21.38 -3.59 18.57
CA ASP A 259 19.92 -3.62 18.69
C ASP A 259 19.28 -4.67 17.75
N ALA A 260 17.95 -4.76 17.79
CA ALA A 260 17.17 -5.70 16.98
C ALA A 260 17.23 -5.40 15.46
N GLY A 261 17.40 -4.13 15.07
CA GLY A 261 17.54 -3.72 13.66
C GLY A 261 18.89 -4.15 13.09
N HIS A 262 19.96 -4.01 13.86
CA HIS A 262 21.29 -4.51 13.51
C HIS A 262 21.28 -6.04 13.33
N LEU A 263 20.62 -6.79 14.24
CA LEU A 263 20.40 -8.24 14.06
C LEU A 263 19.67 -8.54 12.75
N TRP A 264 18.57 -7.83 12.48
CA TRP A 264 17.77 -8.06 11.29
C TRP A 264 18.56 -7.85 10.00
N TRP A 265 19.35 -6.78 9.89
CA TRP A 265 20.16 -6.51 8.70
C TRP A 265 21.25 -7.56 8.48
N VAL A 266 21.95 -7.96 9.55
CA VAL A 266 22.95 -9.04 9.49
C VAL A 266 22.28 -10.34 9.05
N ALA A 267 21.14 -10.69 9.64
CA ALA A 267 20.40 -11.89 9.29
C ALA A 267 19.85 -11.85 7.86
N ARG A 268 19.28 -10.73 7.41
CA ARG A 268 18.72 -10.59 6.06
C ARG A 268 19.78 -10.69 4.97
N LEU A 269 20.94 -10.06 5.15
CA LEU A 269 22.07 -10.21 4.23
C LEU A 269 22.65 -11.64 4.27
N THR A 270 22.65 -12.29 5.44
CA THR A 270 23.07 -13.69 5.57
C THR A 270 22.14 -14.64 4.83
N GLU A 271 20.83 -14.44 4.92
CA GLU A 271 19.82 -15.21 4.19
C GLU A 271 20.03 -15.07 2.67
N ALA A 272 20.18 -13.83 2.18
CA ALA A 272 20.39 -13.54 0.77
C ALA A 272 21.70 -14.15 0.22
N ALA A 273 22.78 -14.11 1.02
CA ALA A 273 24.10 -14.60 0.64
C ALA A 273 24.32 -16.09 0.93
N ARG A 274 23.47 -16.71 1.77
CA ARG A 274 23.59 -18.08 2.28
C ARG A 274 24.96 -18.37 2.90
N CYS A 275 25.42 -17.51 3.81
CA CYS A 275 26.76 -17.62 4.43
C CYS A 275 26.79 -18.62 5.60
N PRO A 276 27.43 -19.80 5.47
CA PRO A 276 27.35 -20.84 6.50
C PRO A 276 28.04 -20.45 7.82
N GLY A 277 29.21 -19.83 7.75
CA GLY A 277 29.96 -19.42 8.95
C GLY A 277 29.29 -18.30 9.76
N VAL A 278 28.33 -17.58 9.16
CA VAL A 278 27.55 -16.53 9.84
C VAL A 278 26.27 -17.13 10.43
N ALA A 279 25.64 -18.06 9.72
CA ALA A 279 24.44 -18.78 10.17
C ALA A 279 24.65 -19.47 11.52
N GLU A 280 25.79 -20.13 11.73
CA GLU A 280 26.11 -20.78 13.03
C GLU A 280 26.14 -19.78 14.19
N SER A 281 26.68 -18.58 13.97
CA SER A 281 26.72 -17.53 14.99
C SER A 281 25.35 -16.88 15.22
N LEU A 282 24.51 -16.79 14.19
CA LEU A 282 23.14 -16.27 14.30
C LEU A 282 22.18 -17.21 15.02
N LEU A 283 22.50 -18.50 15.15
CA LEU A 283 21.67 -19.46 15.87
C LEU A 283 21.45 -19.02 17.33
N ALA A 284 22.51 -18.56 18.01
CA ALA A 284 22.39 -18.07 19.39
C ALA A 284 21.46 -16.84 19.49
N GLU A 285 21.53 -15.96 18.49
CA GLU A 285 20.68 -14.76 18.41
C GLU A 285 19.23 -15.07 18.01
N ALA A 286 18.97 -16.15 17.28
CA ALA A 286 17.61 -16.61 17.00
C ALA A 286 16.93 -17.21 18.26
N LEU A 287 17.71 -17.88 19.11
CA LEU A 287 17.21 -18.59 20.30
C LEU A 287 17.11 -17.69 21.55
N THR A 288 17.87 -16.60 21.63
CA THR A 288 17.83 -15.69 22.78
C THR A 288 16.51 -14.93 22.86
N GLU A 289 16.07 -14.64 24.09
CA GLU A 289 14.88 -13.83 24.37
C GLU A 289 15.15 -12.34 24.42
N LYS A 290 16.43 -11.95 24.25
CA LYS A 290 16.85 -10.55 24.25
C LYS A 290 16.14 -9.75 23.16
N TRP A 291 15.81 -10.39 22.03
CA TRP A 291 15.31 -9.73 20.83
C TRP A 291 13.81 -9.95 20.61
N PRO A 292 13.10 -8.99 19.99
CA PRO A 292 11.70 -9.15 19.64
C PRO A 292 11.52 -10.24 18.56
N ALA A 293 10.32 -10.83 18.52
CA ALA A 293 9.98 -11.94 17.63
C ALA A 293 10.28 -11.65 16.14
N TRP A 294 10.02 -10.43 15.66
CA TRP A 294 10.26 -10.04 14.26
C TRP A 294 11.74 -10.11 13.86
N ALA A 295 12.68 -9.76 14.75
CA ALA A 295 14.12 -9.81 14.47
C ALA A 295 14.63 -11.25 14.53
N ARG A 296 14.18 -12.00 15.54
CA ARG A 296 14.50 -13.42 15.71
C ARG A 296 14.00 -14.25 14.53
N ARG A 297 12.80 -13.99 14.04
CA ARG A 297 12.25 -14.61 12.82
C ARG A 297 13.20 -14.46 11.62
N GLN A 298 13.75 -13.27 11.42
CA GLN A 298 14.70 -13.05 10.34
C GLN A 298 16.02 -13.82 10.56
N ALA A 299 16.48 -13.95 11.81
CA ALA A 299 17.61 -14.80 12.16
C ALA A 299 17.33 -16.29 11.91
N VAL A 300 16.12 -16.78 12.22
CA VAL A 300 15.67 -18.15 11.91
C VAL A 300 15.74 -18.41 10.40
N ALA A 301 15.23 -17.47 9.58
CA ALA A 301 15.30 -17.58 8.11
C ALA A 301 16.76 -17.61 7.60
N ALA A 302 17.64 -16.80 8.17
CA ALA A 302 19.07 -16.78 7.83
C ALA A 302 19.77 -18.11 8.16
N VAL A 303 19.48 -18.67 9.35
CA VAL A 303 19.97 -19.98 9.77
C VAL A 303 19.46 -21.05 8.81
N ALA A 304 18.17 -21.06 8.48
CA ALA A 304 17.57 -22.02 7.56
C ALA A 304 18.20 -21.99 6.14
N ALA A 305 18.56 -20.79 5.66
CA ALA A 305 19.12 -20.59 4.33
C ALA A 305 20.62 -20.92 4.22
N GLY A 306 21.41 -20.63 5.26
CA GLY A 306 22.88 -20.75 5.23
C GLY A 306 23.47 -21.86 6.10
N GLY A 307 22.76 -22.33 7.13
CA GLY A 307 23.26 -23.31 8.10
C GLY A 307 23.33 -24.74 7.54
N ASP A 308 24.21 -25.54 8.12
CA ASP A 308 24.19 -26.99 7.89
C ASP A 308 23.00 -27.66 8.60
N LEU A 309 22.77 -28.94 8.34
CA LEU A 309 21.62 -29.65 8.90
C LEU A 309 21.63 -29.66 10.44
N ALA A 310 22.80 -29.73 11.07
CA ALA A 310 22.91 -29.70 12.53
C ALA A 310 22.54 -28.32 13.10
N THR A 311 23.03 -27.25 12.49
CA THR A 311 22.72 -25.85 12.87
C THR A 311 21.24 -25.56 12.71
N VAL A 312 20.64 -25.93 11.58
CA VAL A 312 19.21 -25.70 11.35
C VAL A 312 18.37 -26.51 12.33
N ASN A 313 18.73 -27.77 12.60
CA ASN A 313 18.03 -28.60 13.58
C ASN A 313 18.07 -28.03 15.00
N ALA A 314 19.08 -27.23 15.37
CA ALA A 314 19.13 -26.57 16.66
C ALA A 314 18.05 -25.48 16.87
N LEU A 315 17.27 -25.14 15.84
CA LEU A 315 16.08 -24.27 15.95
C LEU A 315 14.85 -24.96 16.54
N SER A 316 14.85 -26.29 16.70
CA SER A 316 13.71 -27.06 17.24
C SER A 316 13.09 -26.54 18.55
N PRO A 317 13.84 -25.92 19.50
CA PRO A 317 13.22 -25.34 20.69
C PRO A 317 12.11 -24.31 20.41
N LEU A 318 12.17 -23.62 19.27
CA LEU A 318 11.18 -22.61 18.88
C LEU A 318 9.80 -23.22 18.54
N LEU A 319 9.73 -24.52 18.23
CA LEU A 319 8.48 -25.22 17.93
C LEU A 319 7.56 -25.40 19.16
N ARG A 320 8.08 -25.18 20.37
CA ARG A 320 7.39 -25.46 21.64
C ARG A 320 7.23 -24.23 22.54
N LEU A 321 7.35 -23.02 21.97
CA LEU A 321 7.10 -21.79 22.71
C LEU A 321 5.63 -21.67 23.08
N ASP A 322 5.34 -21.13 24.27
CA ASP A 322 3.99 -20.83 24.73
C ASP A 322 3.48 -19.49 24.15
N ALA A 323 2.24 -19.14 24.49
CA ALA A 323 1.59 -17.91 24.04
C ALA A 323 2.19 -16.63 24.67
N GLU A 324 2.92 -16.73 25.80
CA GLU A 324 3.56 -15.55 26.40
C GLU A 324 4.85 -15.19 25.64
N ARG A 325 5.59 -16.20 25.17
CA ARG A 325 6.86 -16.04 24.47
C ARG A 325 6.71 -15.93 22.94
N ASP A 326 5.58 -16.37 22.39
CA ASP A 326 5.22 -16.26 20.97
C ASP A 326 3.70 -15.99 20.80
N PRO A 327 3.19 -14.81 21.20
CA PRO A 327 1.75 -14.51 21.23
C PRO A 327 1.08 -14.51 19.85
N ASP A 328 1.87 -14.32 18.79
CA ASP A 328 1.40 -14.24 17.40
C ASP A 328 1.73 -15.49 16.57
N ASP A 329 2.31 -16.52 17.20
CA ASP A 329 2.78 -17.77 16.57
C ASP A 329 3.81 -17.55 15.42
N ASP A 330 4.51 -16.41 15.41
CA ASP A 330 5.41 -15.99 14.33
C ASP A 330 6.74 -16.77 14.36
N LEU A 331 7.26 -17.09 15.55
CA LEU A 331 8.46 -17.92 15.72
C LEU A 331 8.15 -19.40 15.48
N LEU A 332 6.97 -19.87 15.91
CA LEU A 332 6.46 -21.20 15.56
C LEU A 332 6.39 -21.38 14.05
N ALA A 333 5.77 -20.43 13.34
CA ALA A 333 5.66 -20.46 11.89
C ALA A 333 7.04 -20.50 11.22
N SER A 334 7.96 -19.64 11.66
CA SER A 334 9.31 -19.56 11.09
C SER A 334 10.13 -20.83 11.34
N ALA A 335 9.98 -21.45 12.52
CA ALA A 335 10.63 -22.71 12.84
C ALA A 335 10.07 -23.88 12.00
N ILE A 336 8.75 -23.91 11.77
CA ILE A 336 8.14 -24.89 10.85
C ILE A 336 8.68 -24.69 9.43
N GLU A 337 8.71 -23.45 8.92
CA GLU A 337 9.25 -23.14 7.58
C GLU A 337 10.73 -23.53 7.43
N ALA A 338 11.53 -23.39 8.49
CA ALA A 338 12.94 -23.74 8.50
C ALA A 338 13.18 -25.27 8.53
N LEU A 339 12.38 -25.99 9.31
CA LEU A 339 12.62 -27.40 9.63
C LEU A 339 11.81 -28.35 8.74
N TYR A 340 10.58 -28.01 8.38
CA TYR A 340 9.70 -28.88 7.59
C TYR A 340 9.86 -28.61 6.09
N PRO A 341 9.93 -29.65 5.22
CA PRO A 341 9.89 -31.09 5.51
C PRO A 341 11.27 -31.74 5.72
N ARG A 342 12.37 -30.96 5.70
CA ARG A 342 13.74 -31.51 5.56
C ARG A 342 14.30 -32.14 6.84
N LEU A 343 13.96 -31.59 8.00
CA LEU A 343 14.48 -31.95 9.33
C LEU A 343 13.36 -32.28 10.32
N LEU A 344 12.14 -31.77 10.07
CA LEU A 344 10.95 -32.10 10.83
C LEU A 344 10.12 -33.13 10.06
N SER A 345 9.94 -34.32 10.64
CA SER A 345 9.01 -35.31 10.10
C SER A 345 7.56 -34.82 10.19
N THR A 346 6.70 -35.31 9.31
CA THR A 346 5.26 -35.03 9.36
C THR A 346 4.65 -35.32 10.73
N THR A 347 4.94 -36.46 11.35
CA THR A 347 4.44 -36.79 12.70
C THR A 347 4.78 -35.70 13.74
N ALA A 348 6.05 -35.29 13.80
CA ALA A 348 6.50 -34.24 14.71
C ALA A 348 5.92 -32.85 14.37
N LEU A 349 5.62 -32.56 13.10
CA LEU A 349 4.89 -31.34 12.70
C LEU A 349 3.47 -31.34 13.26
N LEU A 350 2.76 -32.47 13.15
CA LEU A 350 1.38 -32.60 13.63
C LEU A 350 1.28 -32.45 15.16
N GLU A 351 2.34 -32.77 15.91
CA GLU A 351 2.41 -32.56 17.37
C GLU A 351 2.53 -31.07 17.76
N VAL A 352 3.05 -30.22 16.88
CA VAL A 352 3.30 -28.79 17.18
C VAL A 352 2.26 -27.86 16.57
N LEU A 353 1.52 -28.31 15.56
CA LEU A 353 0.40 -27.56 15.01
C LEU A 353 -0.69 -27.37 16.08
N ARG A 354 -1.07 -26.12 16.30
CA ARG A 354 -2.08 -25.69 17.28
C ARG A 354 -3.05 -24.67 16.68
N PRO A 355 -4.23 -24.46 17.29
CA PRO A 355 -5.10 -23.34 16.94
C PRO A 355 -4.35 -22.02 17.14
N ARG A 356 -4.62 -21.04 16.27
CA ARG A 356 -4.01 -19.70 16.36
C ARG A 356 -4.25 -19.07 17.74
N THR A 357 -3.18 -18.60 18.35
CA THR A 357 -3.21 -17.87 19.63
C THR A 357 -3.94 -16.54 19.45
N ASN A 358 -3.55 -15.76 18.44
CA ASN A 358 -4.21 -14.51 18.05
C ASN A 358 -5.13 -14.72 16.83
N ARG A 359 -6.43 -14.91 17.06
CA ARG A 359 -7.42 -15.16 15.99
C ARG A 359 -7.70 -13.95 15.09
N SER A 360 -7.42 -12.75 15.56
CA SER A 360 -7.65 -11.49 14.83
C SER A 360 -6.49 -11.09 13.91
N LEU A 361 -5.29 -11.63 14.13
CA LEU A 361 -4.09 -11.25 13.38
C LEU A 361 -3.89 -12.05 12.09
N VAL A 362 -3.76 -11.36 10.96
CA VAL A 362 -3.26 -11.96 9.70
C VAL A 362 -1.72 -12.03 9.75
N GLY A 363 -1.19 -12.99 10.52
CA GLY A 363 0.24 -13.17 10.80
C GLY A 363 0.90 -14.33 10.04
N ALA A 364 2.18 -14.60 10.30
CA ALA A 364 2.95 -15.61 9.57
C ALA A 364 2.31 -17.01 9.69
N TYR A 365 1.78 -17.35 10.86
CA TYR A 365 1.18 -18.66 11.10
C TYR A 365 -0.11 -18.90 10.31
N LEU A 366 -0.99 -17.89 10.15
CA LEU A 366 -2.18 -18.03 9.30
C LEU A 366 -1.81 -18.20 7.81
N VAL A 367 -0.80 -17.44 7.36
CA VAL A 367 -0.27 -17.55 5.99
C VAL A 367 0.33 -18.94 5.78
N LEU A 368 1.12 -19.43 6.74
CA LEU A 368 1.66 -20.78 6.75
C LEU A 368 0.55 -21.82 6.67
N LEU A 369 -0.47 -21.79 7.54
CA LEU A 369 -1.59 -22.75 7.53
C LEU A 369 -2.33 -22.80 6.19
N THR A 370 -2.36 -21.69 5.44
CA THR A 370 -2.97 -21.65 4.11
C THR A 370 -2.11 -22.36 3.04
N ARG A 371 -0.79 -22.32 3.18
CA ARG A 371 0.20 -22.88 2.22
C ARG A 371 0.70 -24.27 2.62
N LEU A 372 0.68 -24.60 3.90
CA LEU A 372 1.22 -25.83 4.47
C LEU A 372 0.67 -27.10 3.82
N PRO A 373 -0.63 -27.18 3.48
CA PRO A 373 -1.15 -28.33 2.73
C PRO A 373 -0.40 -28.63 1.42
N GLU A 374 0.16 -27.61 0.76
CA GLU A 374 0.92 -27.75 -0.49
C GLU A 374 2.35 -28.27 -0.28
N LEU A 375 2.86 -28.23 0.95
CA LEU A 375 4.20 -28.69 1.32
C LEU A 375 4.23 -30.16 1.75
N PHE A 376 3.08 -30.80 1.94
CA PHE A 376 3.01 -32.19 2.38
C PHE A 376 3.50 -33.16 1.31
N ALA A 377 4.37 -34.08 1.71
CA ALA A 377 4.74 -35.19 0.84
C ALA A 377 3.50 -36.04 0.60
N VAL A 378 3.28 -36.43 -0.67
CA VAL A 378 2.06 -37.16 -1.05
C VAL A 378 1.92 -38.48 -0.30
N GLY A 379 3.04 -39.10 0.09
CA GLY A 379 3.07 -40.32 0.89
C GLY A 379 2.62 -40.14 2.35
N ASP A 380 2.70 -38.92 2.89
CA ASP A 380 2.37 -38.60 4.29
C ASP A 380 0.93 -38.09 4.45
N LEU A 381 0.28 -37.70 3.34
CA LEU A 381 -1.12 -37.26 3.32
C LEU A 381 -2.08 -38.19 4.09
N PRO A 382 -1.96 -39.54 4.05
CA PRO A 382 -2.85 -40.40 4.82
C PRO A 382 -2.79 -40.13 6.33
N GLU A 383 -1.59 -39.99 6.90
CA GLU A 383 -1.37 -39.70 8.33
C GLU A 383 -1.93 -38.33 8.71
N ILE A 384 -1.72 -37.32 7.86
CA ILE A 384 -2.18 -35.95 8.08
C ILE A 384 -3.71 -35.86 8.06
N LEU A 385 -4.34 -36.59 7.13
CA LEU A 385 -5.79 -36.66 7.02
C LEU A 385 -6.42 -37.35 8.24
N GLU A 386 -5.77 -38.38 8.80
CA GLU A 386 -6.18 -38.98 10.07
C GLU A 386 -6.16 -37.95 11.21
N TRP A 387 -5.01 -37.30 11.40
CA TRP A 387 -4.85 -36.28 12.43
C TRP A 387 -5.89 -35.14 12.27
N ALA A 388 -6.10 -34.66 11.04
CA ALA A 388 -7.09 -33.62 10.78
C ALA A 388 -8.52 -34.06 11.10
N SER A 389 -8.85 -35.33 10.90
CA SER A 389 -10.17 -35.88 11.23
C SER A 389 -10.48 -35.84 12.72
N GLU A 390 -9.45 -35.89 13.57
CA GLU A 390 -9.57 -35.82 15.03
C GLU A 390 -9.76 -34.38 15.55
N LEU A 391 -9.24 -33.38 14.84
CA LEU A 391 -9.33 -31.95 15.22
C LEU A 391 -10.74 -31.34 15.05
N THR A 392 -11.46 -31.81 14.03
CA THR A 392 -12.72 -31.21 13.56
C THR A 392 -13.87 -31.26 14.58
N ALA A 393 -13.70 -31.99 15.68
CA ALA A 393 -14.68 -32.06 16.77
C ALA A 393 -14.48 -30.99 17.87
N ILE A 394 -13.36 -30.25 17.90
CA ILE A 394 -12.93 -29.49 19.10
C ILE A 394 -12.63 -27.99 18.83
N ALA A 395 -12.22 -27.59 17.62
CA ALA A 395 -11.46 -26.33 17.45
C ALA A 395 -12.12 -25.15 16.67
N GLY A 396 -13.36 -25.26 16.17
CA GLY A 396 -14.01 -24.16 15.45
C GLY A 396 -13.16 -23.59 14.28
N ASP A 397 -13.01 -22.27 14.20
CA ASP A 397 -12.27 -21.52 13.17
C ASP A 397 -10.75 -21.39 13.40
N GLY A 398 -10.21 -22.02 14.45
CA GLY A 398 -8.85 -21.81 14.94
C GLY A 398 -7.70 -22.17 13.98
N TYR A 399 -7.99 -22.96 12.93
CA TYR A 399 -7.03 -23.35 11.89
C TYR A 399 -7.26 -22.64 10.53
N GLY A 400 -8.16 -21.65 10.48
CA GLY A 400 -8.50 -20.93 9.26
C GLY A 400 -8.98 -21.86 8.15
N LEU A 401 -8.44 -21.70 6.94
CA LEU A 401 -8.83 -22.47 5.74
C LEU A 401 -8.08 -23.81 5.59
N PHE A 402 -7.26 -24.22 6.56
CA PHE A 402 -6.44 -25.43 6.47
C PHE A 402 -7.25 -26.70 6.13
N PRO A 403 -8.38 -27.04 6.81
CA PRO A 403 -9.13 -28.27 6.51
C PRO A 403 -9.71 -28.30 5.09
N GLU A 404 -10.25 -27.18 4.62
CA GLU A 404 -10.78 -27.08 3.24
C GLU A 404 -9.67 -27.24 2.19
N ARG A 405 -8.51 -26.61 2.41
CA ARG A 405 -7.35 -26.73 1.52
C ARG A 405 -6.77 -28.14 1.52
N LEU A 406 -6.80 -28.82 2.66
CA LEU A 406 -6.37 -30.21 2.79
C LEU A 406 -7.30 -31.15 1.99
N VAL A 407 -8.62 -30.94 2.01
CA VAL A 407 -9.59 -31.67 1.18
C VAL A 407 -9.27 -31.51 -0.31
N ASP A 408 -8.97 -30.28 -0.77
CA ASP A 408 -8.60 -30.02 -2.17
C ASP A 408 -7.35 -30.79 -2.59
N ILE A 409 -6.30 -30.79 -1.76
CA ILE A 409 -5.02 -31.43 -2.07
C ILE A 409 -5.11 -32.94 -1.98
N ALA A 410 -5.81 -33.47 -0.98
CA ALA A 410 -6.09 -34.89 -0.87
C ALA A 410 -6.86 -35.40 -2.08
N TRP A 411 -7.86 -34.64 -2.56
CA TRP A 411 -8.59 -34.98 -3.77
C TRP A 411 -7.70 -35.00 -5.02
N ARG A 412 -6.82 -34.00 -5.20
CA ARG A 412 -5.85 -33.98 -6.31
C ARG A 412 -4.94 -35.20 -6.32
N ASN A 413 -4.59 -35.71 -5.12
CA ASN A 413 -3.68 -36.84 -4.93
C ASN A 413 -4.39 -38.17 -4.60
N ARG A 414 -5.69 -38.26 -4.83
CA ARG A 414 -6.55 -39.40 -4.47
C ARG A 414 -6.08 -40.78 -4.93
N ARG A 415 -5.26 -40.86 -6.00
CA ARG A 415 -4.73 -42.13 -6.53
C ARG A 415 -3.53 -42.67 -5.76
N VAL A 416 -2.97 -41.91 -4.82
CA VAL A 416 -1.88 -42.38 -3.97
C VAL A 416 -2.42 -43.29 -2.87
N TYR A 417 -1.69 -44.37 -2.61
CA TYR A 417 -2.05 -45.39 -1.64
C TYR A 417 -2.33 -44.77 -0.26
N GLY A 418 -3.47 -45.12 0.34
CA GLY A 418 -3.89 -44.63 1.66
C GLY A 418 -4.55 -43.25 1.69
N VAL A 419 -4.38 -42.39 0.67
CA VAL A 419 -4.92 -41.01 0.68
C VAL A 419 -6.44 -41.01 0.63
N LEU A 420 -7.03 -41.72 -0.33
CA LEU A 420 -8.48 -41.74 -0.50
C LEU A 420 -9.22 -42.34 0.72
N PRO A 421 -8.76 -43.44 1.36
CA PRO A 421 -9.32 -43.91 2.63
C PRO A 421 -9.26 -42.91 3.78
N ALA A 422 -8.16 -42.17 3.90
CA ALA A 422 -7.99 -41.17 4.96
C ALA A 422 -8.86 -39.93 4.71
N LEU A 423 -8.94 -39.47 3.45
CA LEU A 423 -9.86 -38.41 3.03
C LEU A 423 -11.31 -38.79 3.35
N ALA A 424 -11.69 -40.04 3.11
CA ALA A 424 -13.02 -40.53 3.44
C ALA A 424 -13.35 -40.41 4.93
N ARG A 425 -12.39 -40.64 5.84
CA ARG A 425 -12.58 -40.48 7.29
C ARG A 425 -12.75 -39.01 7.68
N LEU A 426 -11.92 -38.11 7.13
CA LEU A 426 -12.06 -36.67 7.34
C LEU A 426 -13.44 -36.17 6.86
N VAL A 427 -13.87 -36.55 5.65
CA VAL A 427 -15.17 -36.15 5.10
C VAL A 427 -16.33 -36.75 5.91
N ALA A 428 -16.23 -38.02 6.33
CA ALA A 428 -17.22 -38.64 7.22
C ALA A 428 -17.42 -37.86 8.54
N ARG A 429 -16.33 -37.31 9.11
CA ARG A 429 -16.38 -36.46 10.30
C ARG A 429 -17.01 -35.10 10.02
N LEU A 430 -16.69 -34.48 8.88
CA LEU A 430 -17.29 -33.21 8.47
C LEU A 430 -18.80 -33.33 8.23
N ILE A 431 -19.27 -34.49 7.76
CA ILE A 431 -20.68 -34.78 7.48
C ILE A 431 -21.47 -35.11 8.78
N ALA A 432 -20.82 -35.53 9.85
CA ALA A 432 -21.50 -35.96 11.07
C ALA A 432 -22.21 -34.79 11.82
N PRO A 433 -23.43 -34.99 12.37
CA PRO A 433 -24.22 -33.93 13.02
C PRO A 433 -23.56 -33.24 14.23
N SER A 434 -22.55 -33.86 14.83
CA SER A 434 -21.86 -33.39 16.03
C SER A 434 -20.65 -32.49 15.76
N SER A 435 -20.30 -32.21 14.49
CA SER A 435 -19.04 -31.53 14.16
C SER A 435 -19.02 -30.04 14.48
N GLY A 436 -20.17 -29.35 14.57
CA GLY A 436 -20.24 -27.91 14.81
C GLY A 436 -19.59 -27.03 13.71
N VAL A 437 -18.90 -27.64 12.74
CA VAL A 437 -18.28 -27.01 11.57
C VAL A 437 -19.34 -26.86 10.49
N ARG A 438 -19.73 -25.62 10.17
CA ARG A 438 -20.58 -25.36 9.00
C ARG A 438 -19.69 -25.30 7.76
N TRP A 439 -19.74 -26.33 6.90
CA TRP A 439 -19.23 -26.20 5.54
C TRP A 439 -19.95 -25.03 4.88
N THR A 440 -19.22 -24.01 4.45
CA THR A 440 -19.85 -22.84 3.85
C THR A 440 -20.47 -23.25 2.52
N HIS A 441 -21.81 -23.21 2.40
CA HIS A 441 -22.58 -23.58 1.19
C HIS A 441 -22.24 -22.75 -0.06
N ARG A 442 -21.22 -21.87 0.00
CA ARG A 442 -20.78 -20.98 -1.09
C ARG A 442 -19.65 -21.57 -1.95
N ARG A 443 -19.02 -22.69 -1.57
CA ARG A 443 -17.88 -23.29 -2.31
C ARG A 443 -18.23 -24.66 -2.89
N LYS A 444 -17.99 -24.85 -4.19
CA LYS A 444 -18.20 -26.14 -4.90
C LYS A 444 -17.26 -27.22 -4.38
N LEU A 445 -17.76 -28.44 -4.22
CA LEU A 445 -16.97 -29.60 -3.77
C LEU A 445 -16.09 -30.13 -4.91
N PRO A 446 -14.86 -30.62 -4.62
CA PRO A 446 -13.89 -30.96 -5.67
C PRO A 446 -14.27 -32.22 -6.47
N TRP A 447 -15.19 -33.05 -5.97
CA TRP A 447 -15.70 -34.25 -6.65
C TRP A 447 -16.95 -34.01 -7.51
N GLU A 448 -17.58 -32.82 -7.46
CA GLU A 448 -18.74 -32.50 -8.32
C GLU A 448 -18.38 -32.49 -9.81
N ALA A 449 -17.13 -32.17 -10.14
CA ALA A 449 -16.62 -32.11 -11.52
C ALA A 449 -15.75 -33.32 -11.91
N ALA A 450 -15.68 -34.35 -11.06
CA ALA A 450 -14.77 -35.48 -11.25
C ALA A 450 -15.39 -36.62 -12.05
N ALA A 451 -14.55 -37.53 -12.55
CA ALA A 451 -15.02 -38.76 -13.17
C ALA A 451 -15.70 -39.66 -12.14
N ASP A 452 -16.80 -40.29 -12.54
CA ASP A 452 -17.64 -41.09 -11.64
C ASP A 452 -16.89 -42.20 -10.90
N GLU A 453 -15.92 -42.85 -11.54
CA GLU A 453 -15.15 -43.95 -10.94
C GLU A 453 -14.40 -43.52 -9.66
N GLU A 454 -13.84 -42.30 -9.66
CA GLU A 454 -13.05 -41.78 -8.53
C GLU A 454 -13.96 -41.27 -7.41
N ARG A 455 -15.08 -40.62 -7.76
CA ARG A 455 -16.14 -40.25 -6.81
C ARG A 455 -16.74 -41.49 -6.15
N ARG A 456 -17.04 -42.53 -6.91
CA ARG A 456 -17.56 -43.81 -6.40
C ARG A 456 -16.57 -44.51 -5.47
N SER A 457 -15.28 -44.46 -5.78
CA SER A 457 -14.24 -44.99 -4.90
C SER A 457 -14.23 -44.26 -3.55
N LEU A 458 -14.40 -42.92 -3.54
CA LEU A 458 -14.56 -42.14 -2.30
C LEU A 458 -15.83 -42.53 -1.54
N LEU A 459 -16.96 -42.64 -2.25
CA LEU A 459 -18.26 -43.04 -1.70
C LEU A 459 -18.17 -44.39 -0.95
N VAL A 460 -17.57 -45.41 -1.57
CA VAL A 460 -17.39 -46.74 -0.95
C VAL A 460 -16.59 -46.66 0.34
N LEU A 461 -15.58 -45.79 0.39
CA LEU A 461 -14.74 -45.64 1.57
C LEU A 461 -15.42 -44.83 2.67
N ILE A 462 -16.17 -43.77 2.33
CA ILE A 462 -16.96 -43.01 3.31
C ILE A 462 -18.04 -43.91 3.90
N ALA A 463 -18.66 -44.77 3.08
CA ALA A 463 -19.68 -45.72 3.50
C ALA A 463 -19.23 -46.69 4.61
N ARG A 464 -17.92 -46.90 4.80
CA ARG A 464 -17.37 -47.72 5.88
C ARG A 464 -17.27 -46.97 7.22
N ASN A 465 -17.36 -45.64 7.18
CA ASN A 465 -17.04 -44.75 8.31
C ASN A 465 -18.27 -43.94 8.80
N ILE A 466 -19.44 -44.15 8.21
CA ILE A 466 -20.68 -43.49 8.61
C ILE A 466 -21.77 -44.50 8.96
N SER A 467 -22.76 -44.06 9.74
CA SER A 467 -23.95 -44.88 10.03
C SER A 467 -24.86 -44.96 8.79
N PRO A 468 -25.53 -46.10 8.53
CA PRO A 468 -26.60 -46.19 7.53
C PRO A 468 -27.72 -45.15 7.73
N GLU A 469 -27.85 -44.61 8.93
CA GLU A 469 -28.79 -43.52 9.23
C GLU A 469 -28.42 -42.20 8.52
N ASN A 470 -27.14 -41.98 8.21
CA ASN A 470 -26.59 -40.76 7.61
C ASN A 470 -26.40 -40.87 6.08
N VAL A 471 -26.95 -41.92 5.44
CA VAL A 471 -26.85 -42.15 3.98
C VAL A 471 -27.36 -40.96 3.16
N TYR A 472 -28.31 -40.19 3.70
CA TYR A 472 -28.86 -39.03 3.00
C TYR A 472 -27.85 -37.89 2.82
N ASP A 473 -26.88 -37.75 3.73
CA ASP A 473 -25.85 -36.72 3.61
C ASP A 473 -24.87 -37.01 2.48
N LEU A 474 -24.69 -38.29 2.10
CA LEU A 474 -23.96 -38.67 0.89
C LEU A 474 -24.62 -38.10 -0.38
N ILE A 475 -25.94 -37.99 -0.38
CA ILE A 475 -26.69 -37.41 -1.51
C ILE A 475 -26.58 -35.88 -1.47
N THR A 476 -26.62 -35.27 -0.28
CA THR A 476 -26.54 -33.81 -0.11
C THR A 476 -25.12 -33.25 -0.37
N PHE A 477 -24.07 -34.02 -0.10
CA PHE A 477 -22.68 -33.71 -0.45
C PHE A 477 -22.29 -34.15 -1.88
N HIS A 478 -23.27 -34.54 -2.72
CA HIS A 478 -23.05 -34.96 -4.10
C HIS A 478 -22.05 -36.13 -4.26
N LEU A 479 -22.01 -37.04 -3.27
CA LEU A 479 -21.18 -38.24 -3.28
C LEU A 479 -21.89 -39.46 -3.89
N ALA A 480 -23.23 -39.51 -3.84
CA ALA A 480 -24.04 -40.57 -4.44
C ALA A 480 -25.27 -39.99 -5.18
N GLY A 481 -25.65 -40.62 -6.31
CA GLY A 481 -26.84 -40.27 -7.09
C GLY A 481 -27.34 -41.42 -7.96
N ASP A 482 -28.36 -41.15 -8.78
CA ASP A 482 -29.03 -42.14 -9.64
C ASP A 482 -28.08 -42.80 -10.65
N ASP A 483 -27.06 -42.06 -11.09
CA ASP A 483 -26.03 -42.55 -12.01
C ASP A 483 -25.12 -43.65 -11.41
N ASP A 484 -25.21 -43.92 -10.11
CA ASP A 484 -24.39 -44.94 -9.43
C ASP A 484 -25.04 -46.33 -9.38
N VAL A 485 -26.29 -46.46 -9.80
CA VAL A 485 -27.07 -47.71 -9.71
C VAL A 485 -26.40 -48.87 -10.45
N ASP A 486 -26.06 -48.69 -11.73
CA ASP A 486 -25.44 -49.73 -12.57
C ASP A 486 -24.14 -50.23 -11.95
N TYR A 487 -23.34 -49.28 -11.45
CA TYR A 487 -22.08 -49.57 -10.79
C TYR A 487 -22.28 -50.38 -9.52
N LEU A 488 -23.18 -49.95 -8.62
CA LEU A 488 -23.44 -50.64 -7.36
C LEU A 488 -23.98 -52.05 -7.59
N LEU A 489 -24.89 -52.26 -8.55
CA LEU A 489 -25.40 -53.60 -8.86
C LEU A 489 -24.33 -54.55 -9.37
N ALA A 490 -23.44 -54.07 -10.24
CA ALA A 490 -22.40 -54.90 -10.82
C ALA A 490 -21.25 -55.20 -9.84
N THR A 491 -20.95 -54.28 -8.92
CA THR A 491 -19.69 -54.33 -8.14
C THR A 491 -19.85 -54.67 -6.66
N LEU A 492 -21.05 -54.54 -6.06
CA LEU A 492 -21.26 -54.75 -4.61
C LEU A 492 -20.63 -56.03 -4.01
N PRO A 493 -20.73 -57.23 -4.65
CA PRO A 493 -20.11 -58.47 -4.14
C PRO A 493 -18.59 -58.40 -4.04
N MET A 494 -17.99 -57.56 -4.88
CA MET A 494 -16.55 -57.35 -4.94
C MET A 494 -16.10 -56.22 -4.01
N LEU A 495 -17.04 -55.43 -3.44
CA LEU A 495 -16.75 -54.34 -2.52
C LEU A 495 -16.62 -54.85 -1.07
N PRO A 496 -15.93 -54.11 -0.17
CA PRO A 496 -15.72 -54.54 1.21
C PRO A 496 -17.03 -54.72 1.98
N ALA A 497 -17.15 -55.83 2.73
CA ALA A 497 -18.36 -56.16 3.47
C ALA A 497 -18.80 -55.09 4.47
N GLU A 498 -17.85 -54.34 5.05
CA GLU A 498 -18.18 -53.25 5.99
C GLU A 498 -18.89 -52.06 5.32
N SER A 499 -18.72 -51.88 4.01
CA SER A 499 -19.40 -50.82 3.25
C SER A 499 -20.83 -51.21 2.86
N TRP A 500 -21.15 -52.51 2.86
CA TRP A 500 -22.43 -53.01 2.37
C TRP A 500 -23.62 -52.38 3.09
N PRO A 501 -23.69 -52.28 4.43
CA PRO A 501 -24.88 -51.72 5.07
C PRO A 501 -25.25 -50.32 4.57
N VAL A 502 -24.25 -49.45 4.40
CA VAL A 502 -24.45 -48.08 3.92
C VAL A 502 -24.70 -48.06 2.41
N LEU A 503 -23.93 -48.79 1.59
CA LEU A 503 -24.10 -48.80 0.13
C LEU A 503 -25.37 -49.51 -0.34
N VAL A 504 -25.79 -50.56 0.36
CA VAL A 504 -27.06 -51.25 0.16
C VAL A 504 -28.21 -50.30 0.51
N GLU A 505 -28.06 -49.52 1.58
CA GLU A 505 -29.02 -48.47 1.93
C GLU A 505 -29.02 -47.33 0.91
N THR A 506 -27.85 -46.91 0.41
CA THR A 506 -27.70 -45.94 -0.67
C THR A 506 -28.38 -46.44 -1.95
N LEU A 507 -28.12 -47.69 -2.35
CA LEU A 507 -28.75 -48.34 -3.50
C LEU A 507 -30.26 -48.39 -3.31
N GLY A 508 -30.75 -48.74 -2.12
CA GLY A 508 -32.18 -48.70 -1.82
C GLY A 508 -32.80 -47.29 -1.90
N CYS A 509 -32.00 -46.23 -1.75
CA CYS A 509 -32.42 -44.84 -1.94
C CYS A 509 -32.42 -44.39 -3.41
N VAL A 510 -31.39 -44.76 -4.19
CA VAL A 510 -31.20 -44.27 -5.59
C VAL A 510 -31.76 -45.23 -6.66
N PHE A 511 -31.85 -46.54 -6.37
CA PHE A 511 -32.30 -47.56 -7.33
C PHE A 511 -33.81 -47.75 -7.31
N ARG A 512 -34.52 -46.86 -8.01
CA ARG A 512 -35.98 -46.83 -8.02
C ARG A 512 -36.58 -47.66 -9.15
N GLU A 513 -36.21 -47.33 -10.38
CA GLU A 513 -36.77 -47.89 -11.61
C GLU A 513 -35.66 -48.52 -12.48
N PRO A 514 -35.61 -49.86 -12.59
CA PRO A 514 -34.58 -50.51 -13.40
C PRO A 514 -34.84 -50.32 -14.88
N ASN A 515 -33.82 -49.89 -15.62
CA ASN A 515 -33.82 -50.02 -17.07
C ASN A 515 -33.72 -51.50 -17.49
N ARG A 516 -33.84 -51.79 -18.79
CA ARG A 516 -33.80 -53.19 -19.31
C ARG A 516 -32.55 -53.96 -18.84
N VAL A 517 -31.40 -53.31 -18.85
CA VAL A 517 -30.11 -53.93 -18.51
C VAL A 517 -30.02 -54.19 -16.99
N GLN A 518 -30.43 -53.23 -16.17
CA GLN A 518 -30.50 -53.37 -14.71
C GLN A 518 -31.49 -54.46 -14.29
N ALA A 519 -32.63 -54.57 -14.97
CA ALA A 519 -33.63 -55.59 -14.71
C ALA A 519 -33.08 -57.00 -15.00
N ASP A 520 -32.44 -57.19 -16.17
CA ASP A 520 -31.79 -58.46 -16.53
C ASP A 520 -30.71 -58.83 -15.48
N ALA A 521 -29.89 -57.86 -15.06
CA ALA A 521 -28.86 -58.05 -14.04
C ALA A 521 -29.43 -58.48 -12.67
N VAL A 522 -30.55 -57.86 -12.25
CA VAL A 522 -31.22 -58.23 -11.01
C VAL A 522 -31.85 -59.62 -11.13
N LEU A 523 -32.54 -59.96 -12.22
CA LEU A 523 -33.17 -61.28 -12.38
C LEU A 523 -32.16 -62.44 -12.43
N MET A 524 -30.96 -62.20 -12.98
CA MET A 524 -29.90 -63.20 -13.07
C MET A 524 -28.97 -63.24 -11.85
N MET A 525 -29.14 -62.34 -10.88
CA MET A 525 -28.27 -62.22 -9.71
C MET A 525 -28.53 -63.32 -8.67
N SER A 526 -27.45 -63.97 -8.22
CA SER A 526 -27.44 -65.05 -7.22
C SER A 526 -27.95 -64.61 -5.84
N GLU A 527 -28.51 -65.54 -5.06
CA GLU A 527 -28.98 -65.31 -3.67
C GLU A 527 -27.85 -64.85 -2.74
N ASP A 528 -26.61 -65.28 -3.02
CA ASP A 528 -25.43 -64.90 -2.24
C ASP A 528 -24.96 -63.46 -2.49
N HIS A 529 -25.59 -62.72 -3.41
CA HIS A 529 -25.19 -61.35 -3.75
C HIS A 529 -25.58 -60.35 -2.64
N PRO A 530 -24.73 -59.39 -2.23
CA PRO A 530 -25.06 -58.47 -1.13
C PRO A 530 -26.27 -57.56 -1.42
N ALA A 531 -26.43 -57.18 -2.70
CA ALA A 531 -27.62 -56.46 -3.15
C ALA A 531 -28.86 -57.36 -3.29
N PHE A 532 -28.76 -58.69 -3.16
CA PHE A 532 -29.89 -59.60 -3.41
C PHE A 532 -31.09 -59.25 -2.52
N ALA A 533 -30.85 -59.01 -1.23
CA ALA A 533 -31.89 -58.59 -0.30
C ALA A 533 -32.47 -57.20 -0.64
N ALA A 534 -31.62 -56.22 -0.93
CA ALA A 534 -32.05 -54.87 -1.30
C ALA A 534 -32.56 -54.72 -2.74
N THR A 535 -32.53 -55.80 -3.52
CA THR A 535 -33.13 -55.88 -4.86
C THR A 535 -34.18 -56.97 -4.96
N ALA A 536 -34.46 -57.70 -3.87
CA ALA A 536 -35.41 -58.80 -3.82
C ALA A 536 -36.78 -58.36 -4.34
N GLY A 537 -37.10 -57.07 -4.16
CA GLY A 537 -38.31 -56.46 -4.68
C GLY A 537 -38.54 -56.47 -6.18
N PHE A 538 -37.51 -56.78 -6.96
CA PHE A 538 -37.61 -56.84 -8.41
C PHE A 538 -37.73 -58.28 -8.93
N ARG A 539 -37.60 -59.30 -8.06
CA ARG A 539 -37.72 -60.73 -8.40
C ARG A 539 -39.07 -61.27 -7.94
N GLY A 540 -40.07 -61.23 -8.82
CA GLY A 540 -41.38 -61.78 -8.53
C GLY A 540 -42.16 -60.97 -7.48
N ALA A 541 -43.03 -61.65 -6.73
CA ALA A 541 -43.93 -60.99 -5.78
C ALA A 541 -43.19 -60.63 -4.47
N VAL A 542 -43.19 -59.34 -4.13
CA VAL A 542 -42.56 -58.82 -2.91
C VAL A 542 -43.50 -59.01 -1.73
N ASN A 543 -43.04 -59.68 -0.67
CA ASN A 543 -43.78 -59.73 0.57
C ASN A 543 -43.91 -58.30 1.17
N PRO A 544 -45.14 -57.79 1.43
CA PRO A 544 -45.35 -56.50 2.06
C PRO A 544 -44.63 -56.33 3.40
N ASP A 545 -44.39 -57.41 4.14
CA ASP A 545 -43.76 -57.37 5.47
C ASP A 545 -42.25 -57.65 5.44
N SER A 546 -41.65 -57.71 4.24
CA SER A 546 -40.20 -57.84 4.10
C SER A 546 -39.47 -56.55 4.50
N SER A 547 -38.21 -56.71 4.92
CA SER A 547 -37.27 -55.59 5.15
C SER A 547 -37.11 -54.70 3.92
N PHE A 548 -37.15 -55.27 2.71
CA PHE A 548 -37.14 -54.52 1.45
C PHE A 548 -38.36 -53.61 1.31
N SER A 549 -39.56 -54.11 1.60
CA SER A 549 -40.80 -53.32 1.61
C SER A 549 -40.79 -52.25 2.70
N GLU A 550 -40.20 -52.53 3.87
CA GLU A 550 -40.03 -51.56 4.95
C GLU A 550 -39.05 -50.44 4.60
N GLN A 551 -37.90 -50.77 4.00
CA GLN A 551 -36.92 -49.80 3.51
C GLN A 551 -37.52 -48.93 2.39
N ARG A 552 -38.17 -49.54 1.38
CA ARG A 552 -38.89 -48.78 0.33
C ARG A 552 -39.97 -47.92 0.92
N ARG A 553 -40.72 -48.41 1.93
CA ARG A 553 -41.67 -47.56 2.67
C ARG A 553 -40.97 -46.47 3.45
N ARG A 554 -39.79 -46.66 4.03
CA ARG A 554 -39.05 -45.63 4.77
C ARG A 554 -38.48 -44.57 3.83
N THR A 555 -37.86 -44.97 2.73
CA THR A 555 -37.32 -44.08 1.71
C THR A 555 -38.44 -43.40 0.96
N ARG A 556 -39.42 -44.14 0.44
CA ARG A 556 -40.64 -43.55 -0.15
C ARG A 556 -41.44 -42.77 0.89
N ARG A 557 -41.40 -43.07 2.19
CA ARG A 557 -41.99 -42.21 3.22
C ARG A 557 -41.16 -40.97 3.42
N ARG A 558 -39.82 -40.99 3.39
CA ARG A 558 -38.98 -39.78 3.49
C ARG A 558 -39.06 -38.92 2.24
N GLU A 559 -39.11 -39.54 1.07
CA GLU A 559 -39.30 -38.92 -0.24
C GLU A 559 -40.73 -38.46 -0.41
N LEU A 560 -41.75 -39.27 -0.16
CA LEU A 560 -43.12 -38.79 -0.09
C LEU A 560 -43.24 -37.77 1.01
N LEU A 561 -42.57 -37.88 2.17
CA LEU A 561 -42.62 -36.81 3.14
C LEU A 561 -42.02 -35.55 2.53
N LYS A 562 -40.88 -35.59 1.84
CA LYS A 562 -40.25 -34.41 1.20
C LYS A 562 -40.99 -33.88 -0.03
N GLU A 563 -41.45 -34.75 -0.93
CA GLU A 563 -42.23 -34.51 -2.14
C GLU A 563 -43.64 -34.11 -1.77
N LYS A 564 -44.31 -34.79 -0.84
CA LYS A 564 -45.61 -34.38 -0.31
C LYS A 564 -45.45 -33.13 0.54
N GLU A 565 -44.37 -32.94 1.27
CA GLU A 565 -44.14 -31.68 2.01
C GLU A 565 -43.86 -30.54 1.03
N ALA A 566 -43.08 -30.75 -0.03
CA ALA A 566 -42.83 -29.77 -1.08
C ALA A 566 -44.07 -29.50 -1.94
N ASP A 567 -44.77 -30.54 -2.39
CA ASP A 567 -45.98 -30.46 -3.18
C ASP A 567 -47.16 -29.97 -2.34
N ASP A 568 -47.32 -30.42 -1.08
CA ASP A 568 -48.32 -29.86 -0.18
C ASP A 568 -47.95 -28.43 0.17
N GLN A 569 -46.66 -28.08 0.29
CA GLN A 569 -46.24 -26.69 0.47
C GLN A 569 -46.62 -25.84 -0.74
N VAL A 570 -46.34 -26.31 -1.97
CA VAL A 570 -46.72 -25.62 -3.22
C VAL A 570 -48.24 -25.57 -3.40
N ARG A 571 -48.96 -26.66 -3.13
CA ARG A 571 -50.43 -26.72 -3.18
C ARG A 571 -51.06 -25.81 -2.14
N ARG A 572 -50.65 -25.90 -0.86
CA ARG A 572 -51.12 -25.00 0.21
C ARG A 572 -50.81 -23.54 -0.13
N GLN A 573 -49.64 -23.26 -0.69
CA GLN A 573 -49.29 -21.91 -1.13
C GLN A 573 -50.19 -21.44 -2.28
N ARG A 574 -50.46 -22.30 -3.27
CA ARG A 574 -51.36 -22.00 -4.39
C ARG A 574 -52.81 -21.81 -3.95
N ASP A 575 -53.34 -22.70 -3.11
CA ASP A 575 -54.71 -22.61 -2.58
C ASP A 575 -54.89 -21.31 -1.78
N ARG A 576 -53.92 -20.97 -0.92
CA ARG A 576 -53.90 -19.69 -0.20
C ARG A 576 -53.83 -18.49 -1.14
N LEU A 577 -53.03 -18.55 -2.22
CA LEU A 577 -52.98 -17.49 -3.22
C LEU A 577 -54.33 -17.32 -3.92
N THR A 578 -54.98 -18.41 -4.31
CA THR A 578 -56.30 -18.36 -4.95
C THR A 578 -57.37 -17.81 -4.01
N GLU A 579 -57.40 -18.26 -2.75
CA GLU A 579 -58.30 -17.72 -1.72
C GLU A 579 -58.05 -16.24 -1.45
N ALA A 580 -56.77 -15.84 -1.31
CA ALA A 580 -56.38 -14.46 -1.08
C ALA A 580 -56.75 -13.55 -2.27
N ILE A 581 -56.54 -14.01 -3.52
CA ILE A 581 -56.94 -13.25 -4.72
C ILE A 581 -58.46 -13.07 -4.77
N ALA A 582 -59.23 -14.13 -4.49
CA ALA A 582 -60.69 -14.04 -4.49
C ALA A 582 -61.22 -13.13 -3.37
N ALA A 583 -60.64 -13.21 -2.16
CA ALA A 583 -60.98 -12.33 -1.05
C ALA A 583 -60.66 -10.87 -1.37
N ALA A 584 -59.48 -10.60 -1.93
CA ALA A 584 -59.06 -9.26 -2.28
C ALA A 584 -59.84 -8.65 -3.46
N ASP A 585 -60.33 -9.46 -4.40
CA ASP A 585 -61.17 -8.97 -5.51
C ASP A 585 -62.55 -8.50 -4.99
N ALA A 586 -63.11 -9.24 -4.03
CA ALA A 586 -64.34 -8.90 -3.33
C ALA A 586 -64.17 -7.68 -2.41
N ASP A 587 -63.10 -7.66 -1.61
CA ASP A 587 -62.71 -6.55 -0.74
C ASP A 587 -61.22 -6.24 -0.89
N ALA A 588 -60.92 -5.12 -1.55
CA ALA A 588 -59.55 -4.71 -1.79
C ALA A 588 -58.73 -4.54 -0.51
N THR A 589 -59.35 -4.33 0.66
CA THR A 589 -58.64 -4.21 1.95
C THR A 589 -57.98 -5.52 2.40
N GLU A 590 -58.39 -6.68 1.86
CA GLU A 590 -57.78 -7.98 2.12
C GLU A 590 -56.55 -8.27 1.25
N TRP A 591 -56.13 -7.33 0.38
CA TRP A 591 -55.04 -7.55 -0.58
C TRP A 591 -53.71 -7.96 0.06
N TRP A 592 -53.40 -7.49 1.27
CA TRP A 592 -52.19 -7.87 1.99
C TRP A 592 -52.07 -9.39 2.22
N THR A 593 -53.19 -10.12 2.25
CA THR A 593 -53.19 -11.58 2.35
C THR A 593 -52.56 -12.24 1.12
N ILE A 594 -52.65 -11.60 -0.06
CA ILE A 594 -51.95 -12.03 -1.28
C ILE A 594 -50.45 -11.86 -1.10
N ALA A 595 -50.00 -10.68 -0.68
CA ALA A 595 -48.58 -10.40 -0.46
C ALA A 595 -47.96 -11.39 0.54
N ARG A 596 -48.69 -11.75 1.60
CA ARG A 596 -48.30 -12.80 2.54
C ARG A 596 -48.28 -14.19 1.90
N ALA A 597 -49.29 -14.54 1.11
CA ALA A 597 -49.37 -15.84 0.43
C ALA A 597 -48.27 -16.04 -0.65
N LEU A 598 -47.66 -14.96 -1.16
CA LEU A 598 -46.52 -15.03 -2.06
C LEU A 598 -45.22 -15.50 -1.37
N ALA A 599 -45.06 -15.30 -0.06
CA ALA A 599 -43.86 -15.69 0.68
C ALA A 599 -43.79 -17.20 0.96
N ARG A 600 -42.58 -17.75 1.08
CA ARG A 600 -42.33 -19.17 1.38
C ARG A 600 -42.76 -19.53 2.81
N GLU A 601 -43.40 -20.70 2.97
CA GLU A 601 -43.77 -21.25 4.28
C GLU A 601 -42.54 -21.86 5.02
N GLY A 602 -42.31 -21.51 6.29
CA GLY A 602 -41.21 -22.08 7.10
C GLY A 602 -40.72 -21.18 8.24
N HIS A 603 -39.67 -21.60 8.96
CA HIS A 603 -39.03 -20.81 10.03
C HIS A 603 -38.14 -19.66 9.50
N ASP A 604 -37.91 -19.59 8.19
CA ASP A 604 -37.11 -18.58 7.53
C ASP A 604 -37.98 -17.32 7.32
N ARG A 605 -38.03 -16.47 8.36
CA ARG A 605 -38.87 -15.26 8.37
C ARG A 605 -38.45 -14.22 7.32
N ASP A 606 -37.28 -14.39 6.72
CA ASP A 606 -36.62 -13.43 5.85
C ASP A 606 -37.37 -13.17 4.52
N ASP A 607 -38.07 -14.18 3.96
CA ASP A 607 -38.79 -14.04 2.68
C ASP A 607 -40.05 -13.15 2.79
N LEU A 608 -40.66 -13.07 3.98
CA LEU A 608 -41.88 -12.29 4.25
C LEU A 608 -41.63 -10.77 4.18
N PHE A 609 -40.40 -10.34 4.42
CA PHE A 609 -40.01 -8.92 4.51
C PHE A 609 -39.18 -8.45 3.30
N THR A 610 -39.18 -9.23 2.21
CA THR A 610 -38.56 -8.85 0.94
C THR A 610 -39.36 -7.73 0.26
N GLN A 611 -38.67 -6.67 -0.20
CA GLN A 611 -39.30 -5.48 -0.77
C GLN A 611 -39.95 -5.74 -2.14
N ASP A 612 -39.31 -6.58 -2.98
CA ASP A 612 -39.83 -6.93 -4.30
C ASP A 612 -40.69 -8.20 -4.21
N LEU A 613 -42.00 -8.04 -4.33
CA LEU A 613 -42.95 -9.15 -4.29
C LEU A 613 -42.77 -10.13 -5.45
N THR A 614 -42.16 -9.72 -6.57
CA THR A 614 -41.92 -10.59 -7.73
C THR A 614 -40.76 -11.56 -7.52
N SER A 615 -39.88 -11.27 -6.55
CA SER A 615 -38.76 -12.13 -6.18
C SER A 615 -39.19 -13.33 -5.31
N ARG A 616 -40.38 -13.26 -4.71
CA ARG A 616 -40.91 -14.28 -3.81
C ARG A 616 -41.29 -15.55 -4.55
N SER A 617 -41.13 -16.69 -3.87
CA SER A 617 -41.37 -18.02 -4.44
C SER A 617 -42.77 -18.19 -5.04
N GLY A 618 -43.81 -17.64 -4.39
CA GLY A 618 -45.20 -17.75 -4.82
C GLY A 618 -45.52 -16.98 -6.11
N TRP A 619 -44.69 -16.00 -6.51
CA TRP A 619 -44.91 -15.24 -7.75
C TRP A 619 -44.87 -16.12 -9.00
N LYS A 620 -44.04 -17.17 -8.96
CA LYS A 620 -43.92 -18.15 -10.06
C LYS A 620 -45.16 -19.03 -10.24
N LEU A 621 -46.04 -19.08 -9.23
CA LEU A 621 -47.27 -19.89 -9.24
C LEU A 621 -48.46 -19.16 -9.86
N LEU A 622 -48.35 -17.85 -10.09
CA LEU A 622 -49.37 -17.04 -10.74
C LEU A 622 -49.21 -17.06 -12.25
N ASP A 623 -50.33 -17.17 -12.97
CA ASP A 623 -50.37 -16.92 -14.40
C ASP A 623 -50.36 -15.41 -14.73
N GLU A 624 -50.29 -15.07 -16.02
CA GLU A 624 -50.18 -13.68 -16.44
C GLU A 624 -51.43 -12.84 -16.13
N LEU A 625 -52.62 -13.45 -16.20
CA LEU A 625 -53.88 -12.77 -15.88
C LEU A 625 -53.99 -12.52 -14.37
N GLU A 626 -53.59 -13.48 -13.57
CA GLU A 626 -53.54 -13.37 -12.11
C GLU A 626 -52.53 -12.31 -11.67
N ARG A 627 -51.34 -12.25 -12.28
CA ARG A 627 -50.35 -11.19 -12.01
C ARG A 627 -50.91 -9.79 -12.25
N GLU A 628 -51.57 -9.55 -13.40
CA GLU A 628 -52.21 -8.27 -13.67
C GLU A 628 -53.36 -7.99 -12.70
N THR A 629 -54.10 -9.03 -12.29
CA THR A 629 -55.17 -8.91 -11.29
C THR A 629 -54.60 -8.51 -9.93
N VAL A 630 -53.48 -9.09 -9.49
CA VAL A 630 -52.77 -8.71 -8.26
C VAL A 630 -52.36 -7.24 -8.30
N PHE A 631 -51.80 -6.74 -9.41
CA PHE A 631 -51.47 -5.32 -9.56
C PHE A 631 -52.72 -4.43 -9.50
N LYS A 632 -53.79 -4.77 -10.24
CA LYS A 632 -55.02 -4.00 -10.29
C LYS A 632 -55.70 -3.87 -8.93
N ILE A 633 -55.81 -4.96 -8.17
CA ILE A 633 -56.37 -4.94 -6.82
C ILE A 633 -55.43 -4.18 -5.88
N GLY A 634 -54.11 -4.32 -6.04
CA GLY A 634 -53.11 -3.58 -5.25
C GLY A 634 -53.24 -2.06 -5.38
N PHE A 635 -53.54 -1.54 -6.58
CA PHE A 635 -53.85 -0.09 -6.73
C PHE A 635 -55.08 0.33 -5.93
N ARG A 636 -56.16 -0.46 -5.98
CA ARG A 636 -57.38 -0.22 -5.16
C ARG A 636 -57.08 -0.31 -3.67
N TYR A 637 -56.17 -1.20 -3.27
CA TYR A 637 -55.71 -1.33 -1.88
C TYR A 637 -55.03 -0.05 -1.39
N LEU A 638 -54.08 0.49 -2.16
CA LEU A 638 -53.42 1.77 -1.84
C LEU A 638 -54.42 2.93 -1.67
N GLU A 639 -55.49 2.94 -2.47
CA GLU A 639 -56.52 3.98 -2.42
C GLU A 639 -57.51 3.84 -1.25
N ARG A 640 -57.81 2.63 -0.77
CA ARG A 640 -58.88 2.38 0.19
C ARG A 640 -58.39 2.04 1.60
N HIS A 641 -57.26 1.34 1.71
CA HIS A 641 -56.72 0.94 3.00
C HIS A 641 -56.27 2.16 3.80
N GLN A 642 -56.53 2.14 5.11
CA GLN A 642 -56.09 3.17 6.03
C GLN A 642 -55.00 2.57 6.92
N PRO A 643 -53.73 2.92 6.69
CA PRO A 643 -52.65 2.42 7.51
C PRO A 643 -52.80 2.86 8.95
N THR A 644 -52.51 1.95 9.87
CA THR A 644 -52.61 2.14 11.32
C THR A 644 -51.27 1.94 12.03
N THR A 645 -50.28 1.36 11.35
CA THR A 645 -48.94 1.13 11.86
C THR A 645 -48.20 2.44 12.08
N GLY A 646 -47.89 2.66 13.35
CA GLY A 646 -46.95 3.65 13.82
C GLY A 646 -45.60 3.05 14.27
N PRO A 647 -44.66 3.91 14.66
CA PRO A 647 -43.33 3.54 15.14
C PRO A 647 -43.33 2.56 16.33
N GLU A 648 -44.34 2.63 17.19
CA GLU A 648 -44.53 1.76 18.35
C GLU A 648 -44.65 0.28 17.99
N HIS A 649 -44.96 -0.05 16.73
CA HIS A 649 -45.05 -1.43 16.24
C HIS A 649 -43.67 -2.03 15.90
N LEU A 650 -42.58 -1.23 15.97
CA LEU A 650 -41.22 -1.70 15.70
C LEU A 650 -40.56 -2.41 16.88
N ASP A 651 -41.01 -2.11 18.10
CA ASP A 651 -40.44 -2.71 19.32
C ASP A 651 -40.89 -4.18 19.50
N HIS A 652 -42.10 -4.50 19.02
CA HIS A 652 -42.70 -5.83 19.10
C HIS A 652 -43.45 -6.14 17.79
N ILE A 653 -42.73 -6.71 16.82
CA ILE A 653 -43.30 -7.07 15.52
C ILE A 653 -44.26 -8.25 15.69
N ASN A 654 -45.56 -7.96 15.69
CA ASN A 654 -46.61 -8.95 15.49
C ASN A 654 -47.01 -8.95 14.01
N ASP A 655 -46.72 -10.06 13.32
CA ASP A 655 -46.93 -10.20 11.88
C ASP A 655 -48.38 -9.88 11.46
N LEU A 656 -49.38 -10.15 12.29
CA LEU A 656 -50.78 -9.85 11.92
C LEU A 656 -51.11 -8.35 11.97
N ASP A 657 -50.41 -7.58 12.79
CA ASP A 657 -50.69 -6.16 13.00
C ASP A 657 -49.92 -5.30 11.98
N VAL A 658 -48.71 -5.74 11.56
CA VAL A 658 -47.85 -4.94 10.67
C VAL A 658 -47.95 -5.30 9.20
N ILE A 659 -48.23 -6.56 8.87
CA ILE A 659 -48.20 -7.04 7.48
C ILE A 659 -49.22 -6.35 6.58
N PRO A 660 -50.45 -5.98 7.01
CA PRO A 660 -51.34 -5.20 6.17
C PRO A 660 -50.67 -3.94 5.60
N ASP A 661 -50.09 -3.13 6.47
CA ASP A 661 -49.50 -1.86 6.07
C ASP A 661 -48.16 -2.05 5.35
N TRP A 662 -47.33 -2.97 5.82
CA TRP A 662 -46.03 -3.22 5.19
C TRP A 662 -46.17 -3.85 3.81
N SER A 663 -47.21 -4.65 3.59
CA SER A 663 -47.55 -5.18 2.26
C SER A 663 -47.84 -4.06 1.25
N GLY A 664 -48.47 -2.96 1.69
CA GLY A 664 -48.65 -1.77 0.84
C GLY A 664 -47.31 -1.12 0.48
N VAL A 665 -46.34 -1.09 1.39
CA VAL A 665 -44.99 -0.59 1.12
C VAL A 665 -44.22 -1.51 0.18
N TYR A 666 -44.34 -2.83 0.34
CA TYR A 666 -43.74 -3.81 -0.57
C TYR A 666 -44.37 -3.71 -1.97
N PHE A 667 -45.67 -3.45 -2.05
CA PHE A 667 -46.31 -3.16 -3.33
C PHE A 667 -45.76 -1.89 -3.98
N LEU A 668 -45.63 -0.79 -3.22
CA LEU A 668 -45.08 0.46 -3.72
C LEU A 668 -43.62 0.32 -4.20
N THR A 669 -42.79 -0.43 -3.49
CA THR A 669 -41.40 -0.70 -3.91
C THR A 669 -41.33 -1.66 -5.10
N THR A 670 -42.23 -2.63 -5.19
CA THR A 670 -42.41 -3.49 -6.39
C THR A 670 -42.82 -2.65 -7.60
N LEU A 671 -43.74 -1.69 -7.44
CA LEU A 671 -44.11 -0.75 -8.48
C LEU A 671 -42.94 0.16 -8.87
N ALA A 672 -42.14 0.64 -7.91
CA ALA A 672 -40.97 1.46 -8.21
C ALA A 672 -39.93 0.69 -9.06
N ALA A 673 -39.78 -0.62 -8.83
CA ALA A 673 -38.89 -1.49 -9.61
C ALA A 673 -39.40 -1.76 -11.03
N HIS A 674 -40.67 -2.15 -11.15
CA HIS A 674 -41.20 -2.74 -12.39
C HIS A 674 -42.16 -1.85 -13.17
N ARG A 675 -42.75 -0.82 -12.53
CA ARG A 675 -43.73 0.12 -13.10
C ARG A 675 -43.56 1.57 -12.57
N PRO A 676 -42.38 2.21 -12.70
CA PRO A 676 -42.09 3.50 -12.08
C PRO A 676 -43.03 4.64 -12.53
N GLU A 677 -43.54 4.60 -13.77
CA GLU A 677 -44.51 5.59 -14.25
C GLU A 677 -45.82 5.57 -13.46
N ALA A 678 -46.26 4.39 -12.99
CA ALA A 678 -47.46 4.27 -12.19
C ALA A 678 -47.29 4.92 -10.80
N VAL A 679 -46.08 4.86 -10.23
CA VAL A 679 -45.73 5.50 -8.96
C VAL A 679 -45.70 7.03 -9.11
N ARG A 680 -45.15 7.56 -10.22
CA ARG A 680 -45.12 9.01 -10.48
C ARG A 680 -46.51 9.62 -10.63
N GLY A 681 -47.46 8.81 -11.13
CA GLY A 681 -48.86 9.18 -11.31
C GLY A 681 -49.73 9.09 -10.04
N LEU A 682 -49.19 8.64 -8.91
CA LEU A 682 -49.95 8.57 -7.65
C LEU A 682 -50.27 9.97 -7.11
N ASP A 683 -51.50 10.13 -6.60
CA ASP A 683 -51.93 11.36 -5.93
C ASP A 683 -51.12 11.59 -4.63
N VAL A 684 -50.82 12.86 -4.32
CA VAL A 684 -50.15 13.28 -3.10
C VAL A 684 -50.90 12.81 -1.84
N GLU A 685 -52.23 12.70 -1.88
CA GLU A 685 -53.02 12.17 -0.74
C GLU A 685 -52.73 10.69 -0.46
N VAL A 686 -52.41 9.89 -1.49
CA VAL A 686 -51.97 8.50 -1.30
C VAL A 686 -50.62 8.50 -0.59
N TRP A 687 -49.66 9.30 -1.05
CA TRP A 687 -48.37 9.45 -0.39
C TRP A 687 -48.51 9.91 1.07
N ARG A 688 -49.35 10.90 1.35
CA ARG A 688 -49.59 11.40 2.71
C ARG A 688 -50.17 10.31 3.61
N ARG A 689 -51.13 9.53 3.10
CA ARG A 689 -51.74 8.42 3.85
C ARG A 689 -50.75 7.32 4.19
N TRP A 690 -49.90 6.95 3.23
CA TRP A 690 -48.92 5.87 3.39
C TRP A 690 -47.58 6.32 3.98
N ALA A 691 -47.43 7.61 4.33
CA ALA A 691 -46.17 8.18 4.73
C ALA A 691 -45.55 7.50 5.96
N SER A 692 -46.36 7.22 7.01
CA SER A 692 -45.89 6.52 8.21
C SER A 692 -45.36 5.11 7.89
N PRO A 693 -46.16 4.20 7.27
CA PRO A 693 -45.67 2.88 6.88
C PRO A 693 -44.44 2.91 5.96
N ILE A 694 -44.39 3.82 4.98
CA ILE A 694 -43.25 3.91 4.04
C ILE A 694 -41.95 4.19 4.80
N VAL A 695 -42.02 4.99 5.86
CA VAL A 695 -40.86 5.31 6.69
C VAL A 695 -40.54 4.20 7.68
N THR A 696 -41.54 3.58 8.30
CA THR A 696 -41.33 2.64 9.42
C THR A 696 -41.15 1.19 8.98
N ALA A 697 -41.67 0.77 7.83
CA ALA A 697 -41.70 -0.63 7.43
C ALA A 697 -40.30 -1.28 7.45
N TRP A 698 -40.18 -2.47 8.04
CA TRP A 698 -38.90 -3.15 8.16
C TRP A 698 -38.28 -3.52 6.79
N ASN A 699 -36.95 -3.72 6.79
CA ASN A 699 -36.17 -4.11 5.63
C ASN A 699 -35.11 -5.13 6.07
N ASN A 700 -34.97 -6.25 5.36
CA ASN A 700 -33.92 -7.22 5.65
C ASN A 700 -32.58 -6.73 5.08
N ASP A 701 -31.62 -6.42 5.97
CA ASP A 701 -30.39 -5.70 5.64
C ASP A 701 -29.29 -6.54 4.96
N HIS A 702 -29.49 -7.85 4.80
CA HIS A 702 -28.51 -8.74 4.16
C HIS A 702 -28.48 -8.66 2.63
N ASP A 703 -29.50 -8.06 2.00
CA ASP A 703 -29.55 -7.83 0.55
C ASP A 703 -29.60 -6.33 0.23
N ASP A 704 -28.53 -5.81 -0.39
CA ASP A 704 -28.41 -4.43 -0.87
C ASP A 704 -29.60 -4.00 -1.76
N ASN A 705 -30.30 -4.96 -2.36
CA ASN A 705 -31.42 -4.73 -3.24
C ASN A 705 -32.62 -4.06 -2.55
N GLY A 706 -32.98 -4.48 -1.33
CA GLY A 706 -34.14 -3.94 -0.61
C GLY A 706 -33.98 -2.45 -0.28
N ARG A 707 -32.80 -2.04 0.19
CA ARG A 707 -32.48 -0.63 0.46
C ARG A 707 -32.57 0.23 -0.80
N LYS A 708 -32.07 -0.26 -1.93
CA LYS A 708 -32.09 0.45 -3.22
C LYS A 708 -33.51 0.66 -3.73
N LEU A 709 -34.38 -0.33 -3.59
CA LEU A 709 -35.78 -0.23 -4.02
C LEU A 709 -36.56 0.81 -3.21
N ARG A 710 -36.34 0.88 -1.89
CA ARG A 710 -36.97 1.91 -1.07
C ARG A 710 -36.45 3.31 -1.40
N GLN A 711 -35.15 3.46 -1.65
CA GLN A 711 -34.58 4.73 -2.15
C GLN A 711 -35.16 5.12 -3.51
N ALA A 712 -35.33 4.16 -4.43
CA ALA A 712 -35.97 4.39 -5.72
C ALA A 712 -37.41 4.88 -5.55
N LEU A 713 -38.19 4.27 -4.66
CA LEU A 713 -39.55 4.74 -4.32
C LEU A 713 -39.54 6.19 -3.82
N LEU A 714 -38.68 6.54 -2.85
CA LEU A 714 -38.57 7.90 -2.31
C LEU A 714 -38.13 8.93 -3.37
N GLY A 715 -37.31 8.51 -4.33
CA GLY A 715 -36.89 9.33 -5.47
C GLY A 715 -38.00 9.62 -6.48
N LEU A 716 -39.07 8.83 -6.50
CA LEU A 716 -40.24 9.03 -7.39
C LEU A 716 -41.31 9.94 -6.76
N ALA A 717 -41.20 10.29 -5.48
CA ALA A 717 -42.16 11.13 -4.77
C ALA A 717 -42.05 12.61 -5.20
N GLN A 718 -43.20 13.24 -5.47
CA GLN A 718 -43.29 14.67 -5.80
C GLN A 718 -42.99 15.56 -4.56
N PRO A 719 -42.59 16.83 -4.72
CA PRO A 719 -42.21 17.68 -3.58
C PRO A 719 -43.23 17.76 -2.44
N PRO A 720 -44.56 17.91 -2.68
CA PRO A 720 -45.55 17.90 -1.60
C PRO A 720 -45.67 16.54 -0.88
N ALA A 721 -45.47 15.44 -1.60
CA ALA A 721 -45.44 14.09 -1.04
C ALA A 721 -44.18 13.87 -0.18
N ARG A 722 -43.03 14.40 -0.60
CA ARG A 722 -41.78 14.36 0.17
C ARG A 722 -41.88 15.10 1.49
N VAL A 723 -42.58 16.24 1.54
CA VAL A 723 -42.86 16.95 2.81
C VAL A 723 -43.68 16.08 3.76
N ALA A 724 -44.74 15.41 3.26
CA ALA A 724 -45.55 14.51 4.07
C ALA A 724 -44.74 13.30 4.60
N LEU A 725 -43.84 12.75 3.79
CA LEU A 725 -42.92 11.69 4.20
C LEU A 725 -41.93 12.16 5.28
N ALA A 726 -41.41 13.39 5.15
CA ALA A 726 -40.54 13.99 6.16
C ALA A 726 -41.28 14.29 7.47
N ASP A 727 -42.54 14.75 7.41
CA ASP A 727 -43.40 14.90 8.58
C ASP A 727 -43.60 13.58 9.33
N ALA A 728 -43.91 12.51 8.60
CA ALA A 728 -44.05 11.18 9.16
C ALA A 728 -42.73 10.67 9.76
N ALA A 729 -41.60 10.89 9.09
CA ALA A 729 -40.29 10.50 9.61
C ALA A 729 -39.91 11.22 10.91
N LEU A 730 -40.29 12.49 11.07
CA LEU A 730 -40.08 13.24 12.32
C LEU A 730 -41.02 12.81 13.44
N ALA A 731 -42.27 12.46 13.10
CA ALA A 731 -43.19 11.87 14.07
C ALA A 731 -42.72 10.48 14.52
N ALA A 732 -41.98 9.78 13.66
CA ALA A 732 -41.52 8.43 13.91
C ALA A 732 -40.26 8.30 14.78
N LEU A 733 -39.54 9.39 15.00
CA LEU A 733 -38.33 9.37 15.83
C LEU A 733 -38.70 9.34 17.32
N PRO A 734 -38.24 8.32 18.08
CA PRO A 734 -38.37 8.35 19.53
C PRO A 734 -37.46 9.42 20.13
N ALA A 735 -37.67 9.75 21.41
CA ALA A 735 -36.79 10.64 22.15
C ALA A 735 -35.38 10.02 22.36
N GLU A 736 -35.32 8.71 22.56
CA GLU A 736 -34.10 7.92 22.77
C GLU A 736 -34.22 6.56 22.06
N SER A 737 -33.11 6.10 21.46
CA SER A 737 -32.96 4.77 20.88
C SER A 737 -31.46 4.46 20.71
N ASP A 738 -31.10 3.17 20.67
CA ASP A 738 -29.71 2.74 20.46
C ASP A 738 -29.24 2.89 19.00
N PHE A 739 -30.18 2.98 18.04
CA PHE A 739 -29.88 3.07 16.62
C PHE A 739 -30.87 3.96 15.87
N LEU A 740 -30.50 4.44 14.68
CA LEU A 740 -31.42 5.11 13.76
C LEU A 740 -32.09 4.05 12.86
N PRO A 741 -33.39 3.75 13.04
CA PRO A 741 -34.08 2.80 12.18
C PRO A 741 -34.10 3.31 10.74
N GLN A 742 -33.97 2.41 9.75
CA GLN A 742 -34.09 2.77 8.33
C GLN A 742 -33.19 3.95 7.90
N HIS A 743 -31.91 3.96 8.32
CA HIS A 743 -30.96 5.05 8.04
C HIS A 743 -30.98 5.55 6.58
N ALA A 744 -31.14 4.65 5.60
CA ALA A 744 -31.21 5.01 4.18
C ALA A 744 -32.43 5.89 3.82
N THR A 745 -33.57 5.70 4.51
CA THR A 745 -34.79 6.50 4.34
C THR A 745 -34.58 7.91 4.87
N TYR A 746 -34.05 8.04 6.10
CA TYR A 746 -33.75 9.34 6.71
C TYR A 746 -32.74 10.13 5.89
N ARG A 747 -31.71 9.45 5.36
CA ARG A 747 -30.77 10.02 4.39
C ARG A 747 -31.48 10.59 3.16
N SER A 748 -32.35 9.82 2.53
CA SER A 748 -33.06 10.27 1.33
C SER A 748 -34.01 11.46 1.57
N LEU A 749 -34.52 11.63 2.80
CA LEU A 749 -35.43 12.71 3.19
C LEU A 749 -34.71 13.87 3.88
N THR A 750 -33.38 13.82 4.00
CA THR A 750 -32.60 14.85 4.73
C THR A 750 -32.82 16.28 4.20
N PRO A 751 -32.95 16.55 2.89
CA PRO A 751 -33.22 17.91 2.41
C PRO A 751 -34.45 18.56 3.04
N GLU A 752 -35.51 17.79 3.30
CA GLU A 752 -36.73 18.26 3.95
C GLU A 752 -36.65 18.22 5.49
N LEU A 753 -35.80 17.35 6.05
CA LEU A 753 -35.68 17.12 7.50
C LEU A 753 -34.66 18.03 8.19
N ALA A 754 -33.61 18.46 7.49
CA ALA A 754 -32.38 18.97 8.10
C ALA A 754 -32.60 20.11 9.11
N SER A 755 -33.31 21.17 8.72
CA SER A 755 -33.56 22.34 9.58
C SER A 755 -34.42 22.01 10.81
N ARG A 756 -35.36 21.09 10.66
CA ARG A 756 -36.29 20.66 11.72
C ARG A 756 -35.59 19.73 12.71
N LEU A 757 -34.78 18.79 12.23
CA LEU A 757 -33.95 17.92 13.06
C LEU A 757 -32.92 18.74 13.85
N ALA A 758 -32.22 19.68 13.19
CA ALA A 758 -31.27 20.56 13.86
C ALA A 758 -31.93 21.35 15.00
N THR A 759 -33.13 21.89 14.77
CA THR A 759 -33.90 22.62 15.79
C THR A 759 -34.27 21.73 16.98
N ARG A 760 -34.70 20.48 16.73
CA ARG A 760 -35.07 19.52 17.77
C ARG A 760 -33.86 19.08 18.60
N LEU A 761 -32.72 18.80 17.96
CA LEU A 761 -31.48 18.44 18.64
C LEU A 761 -30.98 19.59 19.54
N LEU A 762 -31.02 20.84 19.07
CA LEU A 762 -30.64 22.01 19.87
C LEU A 762 -31.56 22.25 21.07
N ARG A 763 -32.82 21.81 21.01
CA ARG A 763 -33.77 21.86 22.13
C ARG A 763 -33.61 20.71 23.13
N GLY A 764 -32.83 19.68 22.78
CA GLY A 764 -32.68 18.46 23.57
C GLY A 764 -33.82 17.46 23.40
N ASP A 765 -34.59 17.54 22.31
CA ASP A 765 -35.71 16.62 22.06
C ASP A 765 -35.24 15.19 21.74
N HIS A 766 -33.99 15.01 21.29
CA HIS A 766 -33.35 13.73 21.01
C HIS A 766 -31.94 13.70 21.62
N TYR A 767 -31.59 12.61 22.30
CA TYR A 767 -30.32 12.42 23.00
C TYR A 767 -29.80 10.98 22.89
N GLY A 768 -28.69 10.66 23.57
CA GLY A 768 -28.10 9.32 23.57
C GLY A 768 -27.58 8.88 22.19
N PRO A 769 -27.48 7.57 21.93
CA PRO A 769 -26.98 7.03 20.66
C PRO A 769 -27.78 7.49 19.43
N LEU A 770 -29.10 7.60 19.54
CA LEU A 770 -29.96 8.14 18.48
C LEU A 770 -29.57 9.58 18.13
N GLY A 771 -29.41 10.44 19.14
CA GLY A 771 -28.99 11.82 18.92
C GLY A 771 -27.64 11.92 18.20
N VAL A 772 -26.67 11.09 18.58
CA VAL A 772 -25.36 10.99 17.91
C VAL A 772 -25.53 10.59 16.44
N ASN A 773 -26.35 9.58 16.14
CA ASN A 773 -26.63 9.16 14.76
C ASN A 773 -27.30 10.26 13.93
N LEU A 774 -28.23 11.02 14.53
CA LEU A 774 -28.91 12.14 13.86
C LEU A 774 -27.95 13.32 13.59
N VAL A 775 -27.02 13.60 14.52
CA VAL A 775 -25.95 14.59 14.27
C VAL A 775 -25.09 14.13 13.09
N GLY A 776 -24.62 12.87 13.09
CA GLY A 776 -23.85 12.31 11.98
C GLY A 776 -24.57 12.36 10.63
N LEU A 777 -25.89 12.14 10.62
CA LEU A 777 -26.72 12.28 9.42
C LEU A 777 -26.73 13.72 8.90
N LEU A 778 -26.93 14.72 9.78
CA LEU A 778 -26.96 16.13 9.41
C LEU A 778 -25.62 16.65 8.92
N VAL A 779 -24.53 16.27 9.60
CA VAL A 779 -23.15 16.54 9.20
C VAL A 779 -22.95 16.07 7.76
N LYS A 780 -23.21 14.78 7.49
CA LYS A 780 -22.95 14.16 6.20
C LYS A 780 -23.82 14.67 5.05
N GLU A 781 -25.12 14.90 5.30
CA GLU A 781 -26.10 15.16 4.24
C GLU A 781 -26.53 16.64 4.14
N ALA A 782 -26.18 17.48 5.11
CA ALA A 782 -26.43 18.92 5.10
C ALA A 782 -25.17 19.76 5.42
N PRO A 783 -24.06 19.59 4.65
CA PRO A 783 -22.76 20.17 4.96
C PRO A 783 -22.77 21.71 5.00
N ALA A 784 -23.62 22.36 4.19
CA ALA A 784 -23.72 23.82 4.12
C ALA A 784 -24.14 24.47 5.45
N THR A 785 -24.84 23.74 6.32
CA THR A 785 -25.30 24.22 7.63
C THR A 785 -24.66 23.47 8.80
N ALA A 786 -23.83 22.46 8.51
CA ALA A 786 -23.29 21.55 9.52
C ALA A 786 -22.41 22.28 10.55
N SER A 787 -21.52 23.17 10.11
CA SER A 787 -20.58 23.87 11.00
C SER A 787 -21.30 24.77 12.02
N GLU A 788 -22.24 25.61 11.57
CA GLU A 788 -23.01 26.47 12.48
C GLU A 788 -23.85 25.65 13.46
N PHE A 789 -24.51 24.59 12.96
CA PHE A 789 -25.31 23.70 13.80
C PHE A 789 -24.46 23.00 14.86
N CYS A 790 -23.31 22.41 14.47
CA CYS A 790 -22.44 21.69 15.39
C CYS A 790 -21.82 22.62 16.42
N LEU A 791 -21.39 23.84 16.05
CA LEU A 791 -20.88 24.82 17.01
C LEU A 791 -21.93 25.15 18.08
N ARG A 792 -23.15 25.47 17.64
CA ARG A 792 -24.26 25.77 18.56
C ARG A 792 -24.62 24.59 19.44
N LEU A 793 -24.59 23.36 18.90
CA LEU A 793 -24.88 22.14 19.66
C LEU A 793 -23.79 21.86 20.69
N TRP A 794 -22.52 22.01 20.33
CA TRP A 794 -21.39 21.87 21.23
C TRP A 794 -21.47 22.89 22.40
N GLU A 795 -21.81 24.15 22.11
CA GLU A 795 -22.01 25.20 23.13
C GLU A 795 -23.16 24.89 24.12
N THR A 796 -24.11 24.01 23.78
CA THR A 796 -25.17 23.61 24.73
C THR A 796 -24.65 22.75 25.89
N GLY A 797 -23.46 22.15 25.76
CA GLY A 797 -22.84 21.34 26.82
C GLY A 797 -23.49 19.97 27.05
N GLN A 798 -24.31 19.47 26.12
CA GLN A 798 -24.88 18.12 26.20
C GLN A 798 -23.81 17.05 25.92
N ALA A 799 -23.24 16.44 26.97
CA ALA A 799 -22.01 15.63 26.90
C ALA A 799 -21.88 14.69 25.69
N MET A 800 -22.85 13.80 25.43
CA MET A 800 -22.76 12.85 24.30
C MET A 800 -22.93 13.52 22.92
N LEU A 801 -23.76 14.56 22.82
CA LEU A 801 -23.99 15.27 21.56
C LEU A 801 -22.89 16.28 21.26
N ALA A 802 -22.25 16.82 22.30
CA ALA A 802 -21.11 17.72 22.17
C ALA A 802 -19.92 17.02 21.52
N ASP A 803 -19.62 15.77 21.89
CA ASP A 803 -18.58 14.97 21.22
C ASP A 803 -18.90 14.75 19.73
N ALA A 804 -20.13 14.33 19.42
CA ALA A 804 -20.58 14.15 18.04
C ALA A 804 -20.55 15.45 17.23
N ALA A 805 -20.91 16.57 17.86
CA ALA A 805 -20.85 17.89 17.25
C ALA A 805 -19.40 18.32 16.98
N LEU A 806 -18.49 18.09 17.93
CA LEU A 806 -17.06 18.40 17.75
C LEU A 806 -16.44 17.56 16.63
N ARG A 807 -16.79 16.28 16.52
CA ARG A 807 -16.41 15.42 15.38
C ARG A 807 -16.93 15.98 14.05
N GLY A 808 -18.19 16.44 14.03
CA GLY A 808 -18.78 17.09 12.85
C GLY A 808 -18.10 18.40 12.47
N LEU A 809 -17.67 19.21 13.45
CA LEU A 809 -16.84 20.39 13.21
C LEU A 809 -15.47 20.01 12.63
N ALA A 810 -14.82 18.98 13.15
CA ALA A 810 -13.53 18.52 12.65
C ALA A 810 -13.61 18.05 11.17
N GLU A 811 -14.74 17.47 10.75
CA GLU A 811 -14.97 17.04 9.37
C GLU A 811 -15.22 18.21 8.39
N HIS A 812 -15.94 19.26 8.81
CA HIS A 812 -16.38 20.33 7.90
C HIS A 812 -15.69 21.69 8.06
N ASP A 813 -15.20 22.02 9.25
CA ASP A 813 -14.55 23.29 9.55
C ASP A 813 -13.38 23.08 10.53
N PRO A 814 -12.30 22.43 10.06
CA PRO A 814 -11.14 22.14 10.89
C PRO A 814 -10.46 23.41 11.42
N ASP A 815 -10.46 24.50 10.64
CA ASP A 815 -9.87 25.78 11.04
C ASP A 815 -10.57 26.36 12.28
N LEU A 816 -11.91 26.22 12.36
CA LEU A 816 -12.65 26.61 13.56
C LEU A 816 -12.29 25.74 14.77
N VAL A 817 -12.09 24.43 14.60
CA VAL A 817 -11.66 23.55 15.70
C VAL A 817 -10.29 23.96 16.23
N PHE A 818 -9.32 24.22 15.35
CA PHE A 818 -8.00 24.72 15.78
C PHE A 818 -8.10 26.09 16.45
N LYS A 819 -8.97 26.98 15.95
CA LYS A 819 -9.22 28.28 16.58
C LYS A 819 -9.79 28.13 18.00
N LEU A 820 -10.72 27.20 18.21
CA LEU A 820 -11.29 26.92 19.54
C LEU A 820 -10.21 26.40 20.50
N TYR A 821 -9.29 25.57 20.02
CA TYR A 821 -8.12 25.14 20.78
C TYR A 821 -7.18 26.30 21.13
N ASP A 822 -6.85 27.17 20.17
CA ASP A 822 -6.03 28.37 20.41
C ASP A 822 -6.69 29.35 21.40
N GLU A 823 -8.03 29.45 21.39
CA GLU A 823 -8.82 30.21 22.35
C GLU A 823 -8.96 29.55 23.73
N HIS A 824 -8.33 28.38 23.94
CA HIS A 824 -8.37 27.58 25.18
C HIS A 824 -9.78 27.11 25.55
N LYS A 825 -10.65 26.94 24.56
CA LYS A 825 -12.01 26.41 24.71
C LYS A 825 -12.08 24.89 24.52
N LEU A 826 -11.06 24.31 23.88
CA LEU A 826 -10.83 22.88 23.75
C LEU A 826 -9.49 22.53 24.40
N ASP A 827 -9.41 21.38 25.05
CA ASP A 827 -8.15 20.84 25.53
C ASP A 827 -7.47 19.89 24.51
N ALA A 828 -6.27 19.44 24.84
CA ALA A 828 -5.49 18.56 23.96
C ALA A 828 -6.08 17.15 23.84
N GLU A 829 -6.83 16.69 24.85
CA GLU A 829 -7.47 15.37 24.84
C GLU A 829 -8.70 15.40 23.92
N GLU A 830 -9.52 16.44 24.00
CA GLU A 830 -10.66 16.66 23.12
C GLU A 830 -10.22 16.76 21.66
N LEU A 831 -9.12 17.47 21.38
CA LEU A 831 -8.56 17.58 20.03
C LEU A 831 -7.99 16.24 19.53
N ALA A 832 -7.37 15.43 20.39
CA ALA A 832 -6.89 14.09 20.04
C ALA A 832 -8.05 13.14 19.71
N ASN A 833 -9.15 13.21 20.46
CA ASN A 833 -10.33 12.36 20.27
C ASN A 833 -11.05 12.60 18.94
N VAL A 834 -11.05 13.84 18.43
CA VAL A 834 -11.64 14.17 17.12
C VAL A 834 -10.65 14.08 15.96
N ALA A 835 -9.38 13.80 16.24
CA ALA A 835 -8.36 13.62 15.21
C ALA A 835 -8.73 12.64 14.08
N PRO A 836 -9.44 11.51 14.34
CA PRO A 836 -9.86 10.59 13.30
C PRO A 836 -10.75 11.21 12.22
N CYS A 837 -11.47 12.29 12.55
CA CYS A 837 -12.44 12.96 11.69
C CYS A 837 -11.81 13.98 10.72
N PHE A 838 -10.56 14.41 10.93
CA PHE A 838 -9.93 15.36 10.03
C PHE A 838 -9.58 14.74 8.67
N GLU A 839 -9.86 15.49 7.60
CA GLU A 839 -9.18 15.27 6.31
C GLU A 839 -7.76 15.83 6.39
N VAL A 840 -6.85 15.02 6.94
CA VAL A 840 -5.47 15.41 7.27
C VAL A 840 -4.74 16.09 6.09
N ALA A 841 -4.95 15.63 4.86
CA ALA A 841 -4.34 16.19 3.66
C ALA A 841 -4.80 17.63 3.34
N ALA A 842 -6.00 18.02 3.77
CA ALA A 842 -6.56 19.36 3.55
C ALA A 842 -6.15 20.37 4.64
N LEU A 843 -5.54 19.92 5.74
CA LEU A 843 -5.14 20.79 6.85
C LEU A 843 -3.99 21.73 6.47
N SER A 844 -3.90 22.87 7.15
CA SER A 844 -2.76 23.78 7.03
C SER A 844 -1.48 23.18 7.62
N ASP A 845 -0.31 23.64 7.13
CA ASP A 845 0.99 23.15 7.61
C ASP A 845 1.17 23.27 9.14
N PRO A 846 0.80 24.40 9.79
CA PRO A 846 0.83 24.50 11.25
C PRO A 846 -0.15 23.53 11.93
N GLY A 847 -1.34 23.31 11.35
CA GLY A 847 -2.35 22.40 11.89
C GLY A 847 -1.88 20.95 11.92
N VAL A 848 -1.27 20.47 10.83
CA VAL A 848 -0.67 19.12 10.79
C VAL A 848 0.44 18.97 11.84
N GLY A 849 1.32 19.98 11.95
CA GLY A 849 2.41 19.97 12.93
C GLY A 849 1.92 19.99 14.38
N LEU A 850 0.89 20.75 14.69
CA LEU A 850 0.25 20.79 16.01
C LEU A 850 -0.41 19.45 16.35
N LEU A 851 -1.20 18.90 15.43
CA LEU A 851 -1.91 17.65 15.64
C LEU A 851 -0.95 16.48 15.83
N ALA A 852 0.18 16.46 15.09
CA ALA A 852 1.24 15.47 15.27
C ALA A 852 1.82 15.49 16.69
N ARG A 853 2.09 16.69 17.23
CA ARG A 853 2.60 16.88 18.60
C ARG A 853 1.61 16.36 19.64
N ILE A 854 0.35 16.79 19.54
CA ILE A 854 -0.70 16.38 20.49
C ILE A 854 -0.90 14.87 20.49
N LEU A 855 -0.99 14.25 19.30
CA LEU A 855 -1.24 12.81 19.19
C LEU A 855 -0.08 11.96 19.68
N VAL A 856 1.17 12.37 19.43
CA VAL A 856 2.35 11.65 19.95
C VAL A 856 2.47 11.82 21.46
N ASP A 857 2.21 13.01 22.00
CA ASP A 857 2.31 13.27 23.44
C ASP A 857 1.21 12.55 24.25
N ARG A 858 -0.03 12.48 23.72
CA ARG A 858 -1.18 11.86 24.40
C ARG A 858 -1.34 10.38 24.14
N HIS A 859 -1.00 9.93 22.95
CA HIS A 859 -1.11 8.53 22.53
C HIS A 859 0.22 8.06 21.94
N PRO A 860 1.27 7.95 22.78
CA PRO A 860 2.59 7.56 22.31
C PRO A 860 2.60 6.09 21.84
N PRO A 861 3.37 5.75 20.78
CA PRO A 861 3.41 4.39 20.22
C PRO A 861 3.63 3.25 21.21
N HIS A 862 4.43 3.46 22.27
CA HIS A 862 4.68 2.43 23.28
C HIS A 862 3.47 2.06 24.14
N GLN A 863 2.38 2.85 24.09
CA GLN A 863 1.12 2.59 24.80
C GLN A 863 0.03 2.01 23.88
N ASP A 864 0.37 1.69 22.62
CA ASP A 864 -0.59 1.13 21.68
C ASP A 864 -1.18 -0.19 22.22
N PRO A 865 -2.52 -0.36 22.22
CA PRO A 865 -3.17 -1.55 22.75
C PRO A 865 -2.82 -2.79 21.90
N PRO A 866 -2.85 -4.00 22.48
CA PRO A 866 -2.67 -5.24 21.72
C PRO A 866 -3.74 -5.37 20.62
N TRP A 867 -3.36 -5.88 19.45
CA TRP A 867 -4.26 -6.07 18.30
C TRP A 867 -5.45 -7.03 18.60
N SER A 868 -5.35 -7.84 19.66
CA SER A 868 -6.33 -8.86 20.04
C SER A 868 -7.59 -8.33 20.72
N GLU A 869 -7.59 -7.10 21.24
CA GLU A 869 -8.80 -6.50 21.80
C GLU A 869 -9.72 -5.99 20.69
N ARG A 870 -11.04 -6.20 20.83
CA ARG A 870 -12.02 -5.62 19.88
C ARG A 870 -11.69 -4.13 19.73
N PRO A 871 -11.72 -3.56 18.50
CA PRO A 871 -11.42 -2.14 18.29
C PRO A 871 -12.27 -1.29 19.24
N ASN A 872 -11.64 -0.76 20.28
CA ASN A 872 -12.20 0.28 21.13
C ASN A 872 -11.84 1.64 20.52
N GLY A 873 -12.38 2.73 21.04
CA GLY A 873 -12.13 4.09 20.52
C GLY A 873 -10.64 4.46 20.41
N ASN A 874 -9.77 3.84 21.22
CA ASN A 874 -8.33 4.13 21.22
C ASN A 874 -7.65 3.75 19.89
N TRP A 875 -8.13 2.71 19.19
CA TRP A 875 -7.56 2.30 17.90
C TRP A 875 -7.81 3.32 16.78
N GLU A 876 -8.91 4.08 16.85
CA GLU A 876 -9.19 5.12 15.85
C GLU A 876 -8.19 6.27 15.97
N VAL A 877 -7.84 6.64 17.21
CA VAL A 877 -6.86 7.69 17.51
C VAL A 877 -5.44 7.25 17.11
N VAL A 878 -5.06 6.00 17.38
CA VAL A 878 -3.78 5.42 16.90
C VAL A 878 -3.68 5.50 15.37
N ARG A 879 -4.74 5.13 14.66
CA ARG A 879 -4.79 5.25 13.18
C ARG A 879 -4.73 6.70 12.72
N ALA A 880 -5.34 7.63 13.46
CA ALA A 880 -5.25 9.06 13.16
C ALA A 880 -3.82 9.57 13.34
N ARG A 881 -3.14 9.22 14.43
CA ARG A 881 -1.72 9.54 14.68
C ARG A 881 -0.84 9.08 13.53
N ASP A 882 -0.97 7.82 13.11
CA ASP A 882 -0.14 7.27 12.05
C ASP A 882 -0.41 7.93 10.68
N ARG A 883 -1.68 8.31 10.40
CA ARG A 883 -2.04 9.12 9.22
C ARG A 883 -1.44 10.52 9.28
N VAL A 884 -1.50 11.19 10.42
CA VAL A 884 -0.91 12.53 10.63
C VAL A 884 0.61 12.49 10.47
N LEU A 885 1.28 11.51 11.08
CA LEU A 885 2.73 11.32 10.89
C LEU A 885 3.07 10.99 9.43
N GLY A 886 2.22 10.24 8.73
CA GLY A 886 2.33 10.01 7.28
C GLY A 886 2.22 11.30 6.46
N GLU A 887 1.32 12.21 6.83
CA GLU A 887 1.19 13.51 6.18
C GLU A 887 2.39 14.43 6.47
N VAL A 888 2.88 14.45 7.72
CA VAL A 888 4.13 15.15 8.10
C VAL A 888 5.30 14.70 7.23
N VAL A 889 5.38 13.40 6.93
CA VAL A 889 6.35 12.85 5.97
C VAL A 889 6.07 13.33 4.56
N ALA A 890 4.83 13.23 4.07
CA ALA A 890 4.45 13.59 2.71
C ALA A 890 4.80 15.05 2.36
N ARG A 891 4.68 15.96 3.34
CA ARG A 891 5.05 17.38 3.25
C ARG A 891 6.54 17.68 3.52
N GLY A 892 7.32 16.69 3.97
CA GLY A 892 8.75 16.84 4.24
C GLY A 892 9.07 17.67 5.49
N PHE A 893 8.22 17.63 6.53
CA PHE A 893 8.41 18.40 7.77
C PHE A 893 9.41 17.75 8.72
N VAL A 894 10.68 17.82 8.33
CA VAL A 894 11.82 17.26 9.09
C VAL A 894 11.90 17.85 10.50
N ASN A 895 11.75 19.17 10.64
CA ASN A 895 11.83 19.88 11.91
C ASN A 895 10.76 19.43 12.93
N VAL A 896 9.53 19.16 12.48
CA VAL A 896 8.45 18.67 13.36
C VAL A 896 8.83 17.33 13.95
N LEU A 897 9.35 16.42 13.13
CA LEU A 897 9.77 15.08 13.55
C LEU A 897 11.05 15.10 14.41
N GLU A 898 12.00 16.00 14.12
CA GLU A 898 13.19 16.20 14.97
C GLU A 898 12.81 16.71 16.36
N ASP A 899 11.83 17.60 16.46
CA ASP A 899 11.32 18.05 17.75
C ASP A 899 10.58 16.94 18.48
N LEU A 900 9.71 16.20 17.79
CA LEU A 900 8.98 15.06 18.35
C LEU A 900 9.90 13.94 18.83
N HIS A 901 11.02 13.72 18.14
CA HIS A 901 11.97 12.65 18.46
C HIS A 901 12.78 12.91 19.74
N LYS A 902 12.90 14.17 20.19
CA LYS A 902 13.66 14.52 21.40
C LYS A 902 12.95 14.02 22.65
N ASP A 903 13.73 13.53 23.62
CA ASP A 903 13.27 13.18 24.97
C ASP A 903 12.16 12.11 25.06
N GLN A 904 11.95 11.30 24.01
CA GLN A 904 10.96 10.23 23.98
C GLN A 904 11.45 8.88 24.53
N HIS A 905 10.50 8.01 24.87
CA HIS A 905 10.74 6.61 25.21
C HIS A 905 11.45 5.85 24.06
N GLU A 906 12.22 4.81 24.37
CA GLU A 906 13.04 4.09 23.37
C GLU A 906 12.22 3.54 22.19
N THR A 907 11.07 2.92 22.46
CA THR A 907 10.14 2.42 21.42
C THR A 907 9.61 3.53 20.52
N ASP A 908 9.25 4.69 21.09
CA ASP A 908 8.71 5.82 20.33
C ASP A 908 9.79 6.47 19.47
N ARG A 909 11.01 6.57 20.00
CA ARG A 909 12.16 7.05 19.22
C ARG A 909 12.37 6.22 17.97
N TRP A 910 12.22 4.90 18.06
CA TRP A 910 12.35 4.02 16.91
C TRP A 910 11.25 4.29 15.86
N VAL A 911 9.98 4.41 16.28
CA VAL A 911 8.87 4.74 15.37
C VAL A 911 9.02 6.13 14.75
N LEU A 912 9.43 7.13 15.53
CA LEU A 912 9.60 8.51 15.02
C LEU A 912 10.84 8.64 14.13
N ALA A 913 11.91 7.89 14.39
CA ALA A 913 13.09 7.86 13.52
C ALA A 913 12.73 7.35 12.11
N ARG A 914 11.79 6.40 12.00
CA ARG A 914 11.21 5.96 10.72
C ARG A 914 10.64 7.11 9.92
N TYR A 915 9.67 7.80 10.52
CA TYR A 915 9.03 8.95 9.89
C TYR A 915 10.07 10.03 9.57
N LEU A 916 11.01 10.30 10.46
CA LEU A 916 12.06 11.30 10.24
C LEU A 916 12.92 10.99 9.01
N ARG A 917 13.36 9.74 8.84
CA ARG A 917 14.12 9.31 7.64
C ARG A 917 13.31 9.49 6.37
N GLN A 918 12.05 9.05 6.38
CA GLN A 918 11.15 9.20 5.23
C GLN A 918 10.90 10.67 4.90
N ALA A 919 10.70 11.53 5.91
CA ALA A 919 10.55 12.97 5.74
C ALA A 919 11.80 13.63 5.16
N ARG A 920 13.01 13.22 5.58
CA ARG A 920 14.28 13.73 5.02
C ARG A 920 14.45 13.33 3.55
N ALA A 921 14.14 12.08 3.20
CA ALA A 921 14.11 11.64 1.80
C ALA A 921 13.09 12.46 0.99
N ARG A 922 11.87 12.60 1.50
CA ARG A 922 10.82 13.37 0.84
C ARG A 922 11.17 14.85 0.68
N ALA A 923 11.76 15.48 1.69
CA ALA A 923 12.21 16.86 1.64
C ALA A 923 13.30 17.06 0.57
N ARG A 924 14.22 16.11 0.40
CA ARG A 924 15.21 16.12 -0.69
C ARG A 924 14.55 16.00 -2.06
N ASP A 925 13.58 15.11 -2.22
CA ASP A 925 12.83 14.95 -3.47
C ASP A 925 12.02 16.20 -3.82
N MET A 926 11.45 16.88 -2.82
CA MET A 926 10.71 18.13 -3.01
C MET A 926 11.62 19.33 -3.28
N ALA A 927 12.85 19.31 -2.75
CA ALA A 927 13.87 20.32 -3.04
C ALA A 927 14.49 20.18 -4.44
N PHE A 928 14.27 19.05 -5.12
CA PHE A 928 14.76 18.83 -6.47
C PHE A 928 14.15 19.82 -7.47
N SER A 929 15.02 20.53 -8.18
CA SER A 929 14.65 21.40 -9.30
C SER A 929 15.22 20.85 -10.61
N PRO A 930 14.37 20.49 -11.60
CA PRO A 930 14.83 19.93 -12.87
C PRO A 930 15.68 20.92 -13.68
N VAL A 931 16.66 20.39 -14.42
CA VAL A 931 17.52 21.18 -15.29
C VAL A 931 16.86 21.36 -16.66
N ALA A 932 16.71 22.59 -17.14
CA ALA A 932 16.11 22.81 -18.45
C ALA A 932 16.96 22.14 -19.56
N PRO A 933 16.35 21.57 -20.62
CA PRO A 933 17.11 20.86 -21.67
C PRO A 933 18.27 21.65 -22.29
N ALA A 934 18.11 22.97 -22.47
CA ALA A 934 19.17 23.83 -23.00
C ALA A 934 20.31 24.03 -21.98
N GLU A 935 19.98 24.22 -20.70
CA GLU A 935 20.94 24.38 -19.61
C GLU A 935 21.74 23.08 -19.39
N LEU A 936 21.10 21.92 -19.50
CA LEU A 936 21.75 20.62 -19.43
C LEU A 936 22.86 20.49 -20.47
N LEU A 937 22.59 20.91 -21.70
CA LEU A 937 23.59 20.87 -22.79
C LEU A 937 24.69 21.91 -22.61
N GLN A 938 24.39 23.08 -22.07
CA GLN A 938 25.40 24.08 -21.72
C GLN A 938 26.32 23.59 -20.61
N LEU A 939 25.75 22.96 -19.57
CA LEU A 939 26.49 22.34 -18.48
C LEU A 939 27.43 21.27 -19.02
N LEU A 940 26.93 20.34 -19.85
CA LEU A 940 27.73 19.25 -20.40
C LEU A 940 28.73 19.68 -21.48
N GLY A 941 28.53 20.84 -22.10
CA GLY A 941 29.40 21.37 -23.15
C GLY A 941 30.71 22.00 -22.65
N ARG A 942 30.84 22.24 -21.34
CA ARG A 942 31.98 22.95 -20.72
C ARG A 942 32.38 22.30 -19.41
N ALA A 943 33.61 21.80 -19.30
CA ALA A 943 34.09 21.13 -18.08
C ALA A 943 34.12 22.04 -16.82
N ASP A 944 34.23 23.35 -17.04
CA ASP A 944 34.22 24.40 -16.01
C ASP A 944 32.81 24.89 -15.64
N ALA A 945 31.76 24.43 -16.33
CA ALA A 945 30.39 24.81 -15.98
C ALA A 945 29.95 24.15 -14.67
N ARG A 946 29.19 24.91 -13.87
CA ARG A 946 28.61 24.51 -12.58
C ARG A 946 27.15 24.90 -12.50
N LEU A 947 26.39 24.14 -11.75
CA LEU A 947 24.96 24.37 -11.57
C LEU A 947 24.71 25.06 -10.23
N VAL A 948 24.29 26.32 -10.26
CA VAL A 948 24.11 27.15 -9.06
C VAL A 948 22.62 27.30 -8.72
N GLY A 949 22.14 26.57 -7.72
CA GLY A 949 20.75 26.57 -7.27
C GLY A 949 20.51 27.22 -5.90
N ASN A 950 21.53 27.33 -5.05
CA ASN A 950 21.45 27.95 -3.73
C ASN A 950 22.77 28.67 -3.33
N ASP A 951 22.79 29.32 -2.14
CA ASP A 951 23.94 30.10 -1.66
C ASP A 951 25.20 29.25 -1.43
N GLU A 952 25.03 27.97 -1.08
CA GLU A 952 26.14 27.01 -0.87
C GLU A 952 26.75 26.56 -2.19
N ASP A 953 25.93 26.36 -3.23
CA ASP A 953 26.42 26.06 -4.59
C ASP A 953 27.26 27.24 -5.12
N LEU A 954 26.79 28.48 -4.90
CA LEU A 954 27.53 29.68 -5.28
C LEU A 954 28.83 29.82 -4.47
N GLN A 955 28.80 29.53 -3.16
CA GLN A 955 30.00 29.59 -2.31
C GLN A 955 31.06 28.62 -2.83
N SER A 956 30.65 27.40 -3.20
CA SER A 956 31.53 26.38 -3.76
C SER A 956 32.12 26.82 -5.11
N ALA A 957 31.30 27.37 -6.01
CA ALA A 957 31.76 27.91 -7.30
C ALA A 957 32.77 29.06 -7.13
N VAL A 958 32.56 29.96 -6.15
CA VAL A 958 33.50 31.06 -5.86
C VAL A 958 34.82 30.51 -5.30
N ILE A 959 34.79 29.52 -4.41
CA ILE A 959 36.00 28.89 -3.87
C ILE A 959 36.81 28.19 -4.99
N GLU A 960 36.15 27.51 -5.93
CA GLU A 960 36.82 26.93 -7.10
C GLU A 960 37.47 28.01 -7.97
N ALA A 961 36.74 29.10 -8.27
CA ALA A 961 37.28 30.22 -9.02
C ALA A 961 38.48 30.88 -8.32
N LEU A 962 38.50 30.95 -6.99
CA LEU A 962 39.64 31.42 -6.19
C LEU A 962 40.85 30.47 -6.26
N ARG A 963 40.62 29.13 -6.31
CA ARG A 963 41.70 28.16 -6.53
C ARG A 963 42.31 28.32 -7.92
N ASP A 964 41.50 28.51 -8.96
CA ASP A 964 42.00 28.77 -10.31
C ASP A 964 42.77 30.09 -10.38
N LEU A 965 42.30 31.09 -9.64
CA LEU A 965 42.98 32.37 -9.49
C LEU A 965 44.36 32.21 -8.84
N GLN A 966 44.48 31.38 -7.79
CA GLN A 966 45.75 31.02 -7.16
C GLN A 966 46.74 30.40 -8.16
N HIS A 967 46.26 29.52 -9.04
CA HIS A 967 47.10 28.90 -10.08
C HIS A 967 47.57 29.93 -11.12
N THR A 968 46.70 30.88 -11.47
CA THR A 968 47.01 31.97 -12.40
C THR A 968 48.08 32.92 -11.83
N LEU A 969 47.95 33.28 -10.54
CA LEU A 969 48.92 34.12 -9.82
C LEU A 969 50.33 33.53 -9.79
N ARG A 970 50.45 32.22 -9.60
CA ARG A 970 51.74 31.52 -9.54
C ARG A 970 52.49 31.52 -10.87
N ARG A 971 51.82 31.73 -12.00
CA ARG A 971 52.44 31.74 -13.34
C ARG A 971 52.91 33.13 -13.72
N ASP A 972 51.99 34.08 -13.95
CA ASP A 972 52.36 35.37 -14.57
C ASP A 972 51.63 36.61 -14.02
N SER A 973 50.61 36.45 -13.16
CA SER A 973 49.76 37.58 -12.70
C SER A 973 50.20 38.26 -11.40
N HIS A 974 51.34 37.88 -10.81
CA HIS A 974 51.85 38.51 -9.57
C HIS A 974 52.14 40.01 -9.73
N ARG A 975 52.37 40.49 -10.96
CA ARG A 975 52.63 41.91 -11.27
C ARG A 975 51.40 42.80 -11.08
N ASP A 976 50.20 42.22 -11.15
CA ASP A 976 48.95 42.97 -11.04
C ASP A 976 48.55 43.26 -9.59
N VAL A 977 49.15 42.54 -8.62
CA VAL A 977 48.85 42.63 -7.18
C VAL A 977 50.06 43.12 -6.35
N TRP A 978 51.15 43.50 -7.01
CA TRP A 978 52.35 44.10 -6.40
C TRP A 978 52.73 45.43 -7.02
N ASN A 979 53.21 46.36 -6.19
CA ASN A 979 53.86 47.58 -6.63
C ASN A 979 55.36 47.30 -6.86
N LEU A 980 55.80 47.25 -8.12
CA LEU A 980 57.16 46.86 -8.53
C LEU A 980 58.14 48.06 -8.60
N GLY A 981 58.18 48.92 -7.58
CA GLY A 981 59.15 50.01 -7.44
C GLY A 981 60.51 49.57 -6.86
N ASP A 982 61.35 50.53 -6.43
CA ASP A 982 62.67 50.27 -5.81
C ASP A 982 62.59 49.30 -4.62
N VAL A 983 61.49 49.34 -3.88
CA VAL A 983 61.11 48.34 -2.87
C VAL A 983 59.76 47.77 -3.29
N ALA A 984 59.76 46.51 -3.69
CA ALA A 984 58.53 45.84 -4.07
C ALA A 984 57.65 45.57 -2.84
N THR A 985 56.41 46.05 -2.87
CA THR A 985 55.42 45.83 -1.80
C THR A 985 54.12 45.28 -2.39
N PRO A 986 53.36 44.44 -1.66
CA PRO A 986 52.00 44.10 -2.07
C PRO A 986 51.15 45.37 -2.18
N GLN A 987 50.16 45.35 -3.07
CA GLN A 987 49.19 46.43 -3.18
C GLN A 987 48.29 46.52 -1.93
N SER A 988 47.44 47.55 -1.85
CA SER A 988 46.49 47.67 -0.73
C SER A 988 45.44 46.54 -0.77
N GLU A 989 44.83 46.27 0.38
CA GLU A 989 43.72 45.29 0.50
C GLU A 989 42.58 45.60 -0.50
N ASP A 990 42.29 46.88 -0.72
CA ASP A 990 41.29 47.35 -1.68
C ASP A 990 41.67 47.04 -3.13
N ASP A 991 42.92 47.31 -3.52
CA ASP A 991 43.41 47.09 -4.88
C ASP A 991 43.45 45.58 -5.22
N ILE A 992 43.90 44.76 -4.27
CA ILE A 992 43.91 43.30 -4.41
C ILE A 992 42.48 42.78 -4.53
N SER A 993 41.56 43.27 -3.70
CA SER A 993 40.14 42.91 -3.78
C SER A 993 39.50 43.33 -5.10
N ASP A 994 39.85 44.49 -5.66
CA ASP A 994 39.41 44.89 -7.01
C ASP A 994 39.96 43.99 -8.11
N TRP A 995 41.21 43.54 -7.97
CA TRP A 995 41.78 42.57 -8.89
C TRP A 995 41.08 41.21 -8.80
N VAL A 996 40.80 40.73 -7.58
CA VAL A 996 40.03 39.50 -7.34
C VAL A 996 38.64 39.63 -7.94
N ARG A 997 37.94 40.75 -7.71
CA ARG A 997 36.61 41.03 -8.28
C ARG A 997 36.57 40.85 -9.79
N ARG A 998 37.43 41.57 -10.53
CA ARG A 998 37.47 41.51 -12.01
C ARG A 998 37.72 40.09 -12.52
N ASN A 999 38.60 39.36 -11.83
CA ASN A 999 38.95 37.99 -12.20
C ASN A 999 37.85 36.97 -11.88
N LEU A 1000 37.11 37.17 -10.78
CA LEU A 1000 35.92 36.37 -10.45
C LEU A 1000 34.78 36.65 -11.42
N GLU A 1001 34.53 37.92 -11.76
CA GLU A 1001 33.49 38.32 -12.72
C GLU A 1001 33.73 37.67 -14.11
N GLN A 1002 34.98 37.65 -14.56
CA GLN A 1002 35.35 36.99 -15.82
C GLN A 1002 35.15 35.46 -15.77
N ARG A 1003 35.42 34.82 -14.63
CA ARG A 1003 35.38 33.35 -14.47
C ARG A 1003 33.97 32.81 -14.19
N LEU A 1004 33.17 33.53 -13.41
CA LEU A 1004 31.80 33.15 -13.07
C LEU A 1004 30.80 33.47 -14.20
N GLY A 1005 31.21 34.29 -15.18
CA GLY A 1005 30.45 34.56 -16.41
C GLY A 1005 29.31 35.57 -16.24
N GLY A 1006 28.67 35.92 -17.37
CA GLY A 1006 27.74 37.07 -17.48
C GLY A 1006 26.39 36.96 -16.75
N GLY A 1007 26.12 35.85 -16.04
CA GLY A 1007 24.94 35.68 -15.18
C GLY A 1007 25.19 36.04 -13.70
N SER A 1008 26.45 36.28 -13.34
CA SER A 1008 26.86 36.64 -11.98
C SER A 1008 27.23 38.13 -11.91
N VAL A 1009 26.81 38.80 -10.84
CA VAL A 1009 27.23 40.16 -10.51
C VAL A 1009 28.20 40.07 -9.35
N VAL A 1010 29.47 40.39 -9.61
CA VAL A 1010 30.51 40.50 -8.58
C VAL A 1010 30.68 41.98 -8.25
N GLY A 1011 29.93 42.43 -7.24
CA GLY A 1011 29.91 43.82 -6.81
C GLY A 1011 30.91 44.08 -5.67
N ARG A 1012 31.49 45.29 -5.67
CA ARG A 1012 31.86 45.96 -4.42
C ARG A 1012 30.63 46.75 -3.94
N GLU A 1013 30.40 46.81 -2.63
CA GLU A 1013 29.47 47.75 -1.99
C GLU A 1013 27.95 47.50 -2.19
N LEU A 1014 27.40 46.50 -1.50
CA LEU A 1014 25.94 46.38 -1.30
C LEU A 1014 25.53 47.01 0.05
N GLN A 1015 24.64 48.02 0.04
CA GLN A 1015 24.16 48.69 1.26
C GLN A 1015 23.21 47.77 2.05
N VAL A 1016 23.62 47.35 3.25
CA VAL A 1016 22.90 46.39 4.11
C VAL A 1016 21.65 46.99 4.80
N ARG A 1017 21.58 48.31 5.01
CA ARG A 1017 20.38 49.01 5.52
C ARG A 1017 20.55 50.54 5.42
N ARG A 1018 19.51 51.27 5.00
CA ARG A 1018 19.41 52.73 5.27
C ARG A 1018 18.86 52.93 6.68
N LEU A 1019 19.74 53.15 7.63
CA LEU A 1019 19.39 53.67 8.97
C LEU A 1019 19.81 55.14 9.01
N ASN A 1020 18.84 56.02 8.77
CA ASN A 1020 18.89 57.49 8.92
C ASN A 1020 19.85 58.25 7.99
N ASP A 1021 19.39 59.45 7.57
CA ASP A 1021 19.98 60.34 6.54
C ASP A 1021 21.41 60.88 6.80
N LYS A 1022 22.20 60.33 7.72
CA LYS A 1022 23.58 60.82 8.01
C LYS A 1022 24.61 59.73 8.40
N GLY A 1023 24.46 58.48 7.98
CA GLY A 1023 25.42 57.40 8.26
C GLY A 1023 26.15 56.88 7.01
N ILE A 1024 27.48 56.90 6.99
CA ILE A 1024 28.29 56.18 5.99
C ILE A 1024 28.02 54.68 6.18
N GLY A 1025 27.37 54.07 5.19
CA GLY A 1025 27.03 52.65 5.22
C GLY A 1025 28.27 51.76 5.36
N THR A 1026 28.16 50.72 6.18
CA THR A 1026 29.17 49.66 6.26
C THR A 1026 29.19 48.88 4.95
N ARG A 1027 30.38 48.59 4.42
CA ARG A 1027 30.60 47.94 3.11
C ARG A 1027 31.29 46.59 3.30
N ALA A 1028 30.70 45.51 2.80
CA ALA A 1028 31.40 44.23 2.65
C ALA A 1028 32.40 44.30 1.48
N ASP A 1029 33.52 43.59 1.60
CA ASP A 1029 34.63 43.68 0.64
C ASP A 1029 34.24 43.18 -0.76
N LEU A 1030 33.59 42.02 -0.87
CA LEU A 1030 33.01 41.52 -2.12
C LEU A 1030 31.63 40.91 -1.88
N THR A 1031 30.72 41.12 -2.82
CA THR A 1031 29.41 40.46 -2.85
C THR A 1031 29.20 39.83 -4.21
N ILE A 1032 28.98 38.51 -4.23
CA ILE A 1032 28.67 37.77 -5.44
C ILE A 1032 27.18 37.45 -5.42
N VAL A 1033 26.48 37.90 -6.46
CA VAL A 1033 25.04 37.66 -6.62
C VAL A 1033 24.79 36.95 -7.94
N VAL A 1034 24.02 35.87 -7.89
CA VAL A 1034 23.49 35.20 -9.08
C VAL A 1034 21.97 35.32 -9.05
N SER A 1035 21.40 35.86 -10.13
CA SER A 1035 19.95 35.92 -10.26
C SER A 1035 19.45 34.59 -10.81
N THR A 1036 18.59 33.91 -10.06
CA THR A 1036 17.95 32.69 -10.55
C THR A 1036 16.79 33.04 -11.49
N ALA A 1037 16.57 32.18 -12.48
CA ALA A 1037 15.44 32.28 -13.39
C ALA A 1037 14.12 31.72 -12.79
N THR A 1038 14.06 31.48 -11.47
CA THR A 1038 12.85 31.00 -10.80
C THR A 1038 11.77 32.07 -10.78
N GLN A 1039 10.50 31.66 -10.64
CA GLN A 1039 9.40 32.57 -10.30
C GLN A 1039 8.91 32.26 -8.88
N PRO A 1040 8.97 33.23 -7.94
CA PRO A 1040 9.57 34.56 -8.08
C PRO A 1040 11.10 34.50 -8.27
N ARG A 1041 11.67 35.52 -8.94
CA ARG A 1041 13.12 35.64 -9.13
C ARG A 1041 13.78 35.71 -7.76
N ARG A 1042 14.60 34.71 -7.42
CA ARG A 1042 15.39 34.69 -6.20
C ARG A 1042 16.83 35.12 -6.50
N GLN A 1043 17.42 35.91 -5.62
CA GLN A 1043 18.85 36.20 -5.65
C GLN A 1043 19.57 35.22 -4.74
N ILE A 1044 20.55 34.52 -5.32
CA ILE A 1044 21.52 33.71 -4.57
C ILE A 1044 22.72 34.61 -4.27
N MET A 1045 23.20 34.61 -3.04
CA MET A 1045 24.22 35.57 -2.60
C MET A 1045 25.28 34.94 -1.70
N VAL A 1046 26.54 35.29 -1.96
CA VAL A 1046 27.68 34.97 -1.10
C VAL A 1046 28.47 36.23 -0.81
N ILE A 1047 28.79 36.44 0.47
CA ILE A 1047 29.59 37.56 0.93
C ILE A 1047 31.02 37.08 1.18
N VAL A 1048 32.00 37.83 0.67
CA VAL A 1048 33.42 37.61 0.96
C VAL A 1048 33.94 38.79 1.75
N GLU A 1049 34.50 38.51 2.92
CA GLU A 1049 35.26 39.48 3.71
C GLU A 1049 36.74 39.15 3.52
N ALA A 1050 37.52 40.14 3.09
CA ALA A 1050 38.91 39.96 2.68
C ALA A 1050 39.86 40.71 3.63
N LYS A 1051 40.96 40.07 4.06
CA LYS A 1051 41.96 40.72 4.92
C LYS A 1051 43.38 40.41 4.47
N LEU A 1052 44.22 41.43 4.40
CA LEU A 1052 45.67 41.24 4.21
C LEU A 1052 46.28 40.62 5.49
N VAL A 1053 47.27 39.74 5.35
CA VAL A 1053 47.85 39.00 6.49
C VAL A 1053 48.39 39.89 7.63
N ASN A 1054 48.73 41.15 7.35
CA ASN A 1054 49.19 42.12 8.35
C ASN A 1054 48.06 42.94 9.01
N HIS A 1055 46.80 42.68 8.66
CA HIS A 1055 45.67 43.44 9.17
C HIS A 1055 45.46 43.19 10.67
N ARG A 1056 45.20 44.25 11.45
CA ARG A 1056 45.08 44.17 12.92
C ARG A 1056 43.89 43.33 13.39
N GLU A 1057 42.86 43.27 12.56
CA GLU A 1057 41.59 42.57 12.86
C GLU A 1057 41.52 41.18 12.19
N LEU A 1058 42.63 40.64 11.68
CA LEU A 1058 42.65 39.37 10.94
C LEU A 1058 41.95 38.20 11.66
N PHE A 1059 42.02 38.15 12.99
CA PHE A 1059 41.42 37.08 13.80
C PHE A 1059 40.09 37.47 14.47
N THR A 1060 39.60 38.68 14.22
CA THR A 1060 38.34 39.17 14.80
C THR A 1060 37.30 39.48 13.74
N ALA A 1061 37.72 39.85 12.52
CA ALA A 1061 36.83 40.26 11.44
C ALA A 1061 35.93 39.12 10.93
N MET A 1062 36.36 37.86 11.01
CA MET A 1062 35.49 36.72 10.62
C MET A 1062 34.19 36.68 11.44
N ARG A 1063 34.27 36.81 12.77
CA ARG A 1063 33.09 36.86 13.64
C ARG A 1063 32.43 38.24 13.60
N ALA A 1064 33.20 39.30 13.88
CA ALA A 1064 32.64 40.63 14.12
C ALA A 1064 32.18 41.35 12.84
N GLN A 1065 32.75 41.02 11.67
CA GLN A 1065 32.40 41.66 10.40
C GLN A 1065 31.62 40.70 9.51
N LEU A 1066 32.23 39.57 9.09
CA LEU A 1066 31.56 38.64 8.18
C LEU A 1066 30.25 38.08 8.78
N ALA A 1067 30.31 37.45 9.95
CA ALA A 1067 29.12 36.83 10.55
C ALA A 1067 28.13 37.86 11.12
N GLU A 1068 28.54 38.64 12.11
CA GLU A 1068 27.63 39.50 12.89
C GLU A 1068 27.16 40.75 12.13
N ARG A 1069 27.99 41.31 11.25
CA ARG A 1069 27.70 42.57 10.56
C ARG A 1069 27.08 42.38 9.18
N TYR A 1070 27.35 41.25 8.51
CA TYR A 1070 26.86 40.98 7.16
C TYR A 1070 25.90 39.78 7.08
N LEU A 1071 26.31 38.59 7.49
CA LEU A 1071 25.47 37.39 7.33
C LEU A 1071 24.18 37.47 8.16
N GLU A 1072 24.28 37.81 9.45
CA GLU A 1072 23.11 37.87 10.35
C GLU A 1072 22.04 38.89 9.91
N PRO A 1073 22.38 40.17 9.63
CA PRO A 1073 21.36 41.16 9.29
C PRO A 1073 20.72 40.93 7.92
N MET A 1074 21.41 40.24 7.00
CA MET A 1074 20.93 39.91 5.66
C MET A 1074 20.17 38.58 5.61
N GLY A 1075 20.10 37.85 6.73
CA GLY A 1075 19.50 36.52 6.79
C GLY A 1075 20.24 35.49 5.93
N LEU A 1076 21.53 35.71 5.66
CA LEU A 1076 22.39 34.80 4.91
C LEU A 1076 23.11 33.84 5.85
N ARG A 1077 23.38 32.63 5.38
CA ARG A 1077 24.15 31.64 6.14
C ARG A 1077 25.58 31.46 5.62
N CYS A 1078 25.84 31.77 4.36
CA CYS A 1078 27.07 31.40 3.66
C CYS A 1078 27.99 32.60 3.44
N GLY A 1079 29.26 32.47 3.84
CA GLY A 1079 30.27 33.51 3.63
C GLY A 1079 31.68 32.94 3.40
N ILE A 1080 32.57 33.73 2.81
CA ILE A 1080 33.97 33.37 2.58
C ILE A 1080 34.85 34.37 3.33
N TYR A 1081 35.80 33.87 4.10
CA TYR A 1081 36.81 34.71 4.75
C TYR A 1081 38.13 34.58 3.98
N LEU A 1082 38.43 35.57 3.14
CA LEU A 1082 39.55 35.55 2.20
C LEU A 1082 40.77 36.24 2.82
N VAL A 1083 41.88 35.54 2.94
CA VAL A 1083 43.14 36.12 3.47
C VAL A 1083 44.17 36.22 2.38
N TYR A 1084 44.69 37.43 2.16
CA TYR A 1084 45.81 37.66 1.24
C TYR A 1084 47.13 37.40 1.97
N TRP A 1085 47.78 36.28 1.63
CA TRP A 1085 49.01 35.84 2.25
C TRP A 1085 50.24 36.26 1.45
N VAL A 1086 51.29 36.67 2.17
CA VAL A 1086 52.60 36.99 1.60
C VAL A 1086 53.65 36.18 2.35
N ASP A 1087 54.56 35.55 1.62
CA ASP A 1087 55.70 34.80 2.15
C ASP A 1087 56.52 35.70 3.09
N PRO A 1088 56.87 35.23 4.31
CA PRO A 1088 57.67 35.99 5.27
C PRO A 1088 58.94 36.65 4.70
N ALA A 1089 59.62 35.99 3.75
CA ALA A 1089 60.83 36.51 3.12
C ALA A 1089 60.58 37.72 2.22
N GLN A 1090 59.34 37.93 1.78
CA GLN A 1090 58.96 38.99 0.85
C GLN A 1090 58.18 40.13 1.51
N ARG A 1091 57.98 40.08 2.84
CA ARG A 1091 57.22 41.09 3.57
C ARG A 1091 58.02 42.37 3.78
N PRO A 1092 57.39 43.56 3.73
CA PRO A 1092 58.03 44.80 4.14
C PRO A 1092 58.53 44.75 5.59
N GLN A 1093 59.68 45.38 5.88
CA GLN A 1093 60.26 45.43 7.24
C GLN A 1093 59.33 46.05 8.29
N SER A 1094 58.31 46.81 7.86
CA SER A 1094 57.29 47.39 8.73
C SER A 1094 56.29 46.36 9.28
N TRP A 1095 56.21 45.16 8.72
CA TRP A 1095 55.27 44.10 9.12
C TRP A 1095 55.82 43.23 10.26
N ARG A 1096 56.11 43.85 11.41
CA ARG A 1096 56.60 43.14 12.60
C ARG A 1096 55.47 42.37 13.30
N GLY A 1097 55.72 41.13 13.71
CA GLY A 1097 54.78 40.31 14.49
C GLY A 1097 53.71 39.57 13.68
N VAL A 1098 53.78 39.61 12.35
CA VAL A 1098 52.88 38.85 11.46
C VAL A 1098 53.29 37.38 11.43
N ARG A 1099 52.33 36.45 11.56
CA ARG A 1099 52.55 34.99 11.58
C ARG A 1099 53.38 34.53 10.38
N SER A 1100 54.43 33.73 10.61
CA SER A 1100 55.33 33.25 9.56
C SER A 1100 54.89 31.96 8.88
N ASP A 1101 54.03 31.16 9.54
CA ASP A 1101 53.61 29.85 9.06
C ASP A 1101 52.18 29.89 8.50
N LEU A 1102 52.03 29.50 7.24
CA LEU A 1102 50.76 29.46 6.50
C LEU A 1102 49.81 28.38 7.05
N THR A 1103 50.35 27.21 7.43
CA THR A 1103 49.57 26.07 7.94
C THR A 1103 48.99 26.41 9.31
N VAL A 1104 49.77 27.05 10.18
CA VAL A 1104 49.29 27.50 11.49
C VAL A 1104 48.18 28.55 11.34
N LEU A 1105 48.35 29.54 10.47
CA LEU A 1105 47.33 30.55 10.21
C LEU A 1105 46.03 29.91 9.71
N PHE A 1106 46.10 29.00 8.73
CA PHE A 1106 44.91 28.33 8.20
C PHE A 1106 44.21 27.50 9.28
N GLY A 1107 44.96 26.81 10.15
CA GLY A 1107 44.42 26.06 11.28
C GLY A 1107 43.62 26.93 12.27
N GLU A 1108 44.18 28.07 12.68
CA GLU A 1108 43.51 29.04 13.56
C GLU A 1108 42.22 29.60 12.92
N LEU A 1109 42.24 29.92 11.62
CA LEU A 1109 41.05 30.40 10.90
C LEU A 1109 39.98 29.31 10.74
N ALA A 1110 40.38 28.06 10.48
CA ALA A 1110 39.47 26.93 10.38
C ALA A 1110 38.79 26.58 11.72
N GLU A 1111 39.46 26.80 12.86
CA GLU A 1111 38.84 26.69 14.18
C GLU A 1111 37.82 27.81 14.44
N GLN A 1112 38.14 29.05 14.06
CA GLN A 1112 37.18 30.16 14.17
C GLN A 1112 35.92 29.92 13.35
N ALA A 1113 36.08 29.45 12.11
CA ALA A 1113 34.95 29.13 11.24
C ALA A 1113 34.05 28.04 11.84
N ARG A 1114 34.65 26.96 12.38
CA ARG A 1114 33.90 25.90 13.10
C ARG A 1114 33.15 26.43 14.32
N GLY A 1115 33.69 27.43 15.01
CA GLY A 1115 33.03 28.10 16.14
C GLY A 1115 31.80 28.95 15.77
N LEU A 1116 31.48 29.10 14.49
CA LEU A 1116 30.28 29.79 13.99
C LEU A 1116 29.18 28.82 13.53
N GLU A 1117 29.48 27.52 13.44
CA GLU A 1117 28.51 26.47 13.16
C GLU A 1117 27.60 26.20 14.39
N PRO A 1118 26.33 25.79 14.19
CA PRO A 1118 25.64 25.54 12.92
C PRO A 1118 24.99 26.80 12.32
N LYS A 1119 25.10 27.97 12.97
CA LYS A 1119 24.38 29.19 12.56
C LYS A 1119 24.87 29.74 11.21
N PHE A 1120 26.17 29.72 10.96
CA PHE A 1120 26.79 30.19 9.72
C PHE A 1120 27.76 29.16 9.15
N ARG A 1121 27.80 29.05 7.81
CA ARG A 1121 28.76 28.27 7.05
C ARG A 1121 29.81 29.19 6.44
N VAL A 1122 30.90 29.42 7.16
CA VAL A 1122 32.01 30.27 6.72
C VAL A 1122 33.16 29.41 6.22
N VAL A 1123 33.65 29.68 5.01
CA VAL A 1123 34.83 28.99 4.44
C VAL A 1123 36.03 29.95 4.47
N PRO A 1124 37.07 29.69 5.29
CA PRO A 1124 38.31 30.44 5.20
C PRO A 1124 39.10 30.01 3.94
N PHE A 1125 39.59 30.98 3.17
CA PHE A 1125 40.43 30.75 2.01
C PHE A 1125 41.67 31.63 2.08
N VAL A 1126 42.86 31.05 1.89
CA VAL A 1126 44.11 31.81 1.87
C VAL A 1126 44.62 31.89 0.44
N LEU A 1127 44.67 33.11 -0.10
CA LEU A 1127 45.21 33.41 -1.41
C LEU A 1127 46.66 33.89 -1.24
N ASP A 1128 47.61 33.04 -1.60
CA ASP A 1128 49.04 33.35 -1.61
C ASP A 1128 49.36 34.24 -2.82
N ILE A 1129 49.60 35.51 -2.52
CA ILE A 1129 49.95 36.54 -3.49
C ILE A 1129 51.46 36.75 -3.60
N SER A 1130 52.30 35.89 -3.00
CA SER A 1130 53.76 36.02 -3.03
C SER A 1130 54.31 36.04 -4.47
N ARG A 1131 55.39 36.77 -4.70
CA ARG A 1131 56.06 36.78 -6.00
C ARG A 1131 56.86 35.47 -6.18
N PRO A 1132 57.04 34.99 -7.43
CA PRO A 1132 57.94 33.88 -7.70
C PRO A 1132 59.36 34.20 -7.19
N VAL A 1133 59.95 33.31 -6.41
CA VAL A 1133 61.36 33.40 -6.02
C VAL A 1133 62.19 33.02 -7.25
N SER A 1134 63.13 33.90 -7.64
CA SER A 1134 64.03 33.66 -8.78
C SER A 1134 65.02 32.54 -8.48
#